data_AF-A0A1V4BZP0-F1
#
_entry.id   AF-A0A1V4BZP0-F1
#
_cell.length_a   1.000
_cell.length_b   1.000
_cell.length_c   1.000
_cell.angle_alpha   90.00
_cell.angle_beta   90.00
_cell.angle_gamma   90.00
#
_symmetry.space_group_name_H-M   'P 1'
#
loop_
_entity.id
_entity.type
_entity.pdbx_description
1 polymer ?
#
loop_
_entity_poly.entity_id
_entity_poly.type
_entity_poly.pdbx_seq_one_letter_code
_entity_poly.pdbx_strand_id
1 'polypeptide(L)'
;MLKPFPLLLSLLLLPVVPVKALSPFSAPAIVAEDSPNAQIERSIRQVTVKITSEINRGSGIIIGKKGSIYLVLTNAHVTRGATTLQIQTHDGQTRTASIAPNSLLKDKDLALVEFSDTRDYPIAKIRAISPDAELDITVTGYSAETGQYTTDNGKIEQTSDRPLREGYSVGYSGDIVQGMSGGGIFFEDELIGINGRSAHPILSNYIYEDGTKPTDAEIQQMRAVNWGILLNTLLTYIRPEILSAYNLPLPQVNPDIETTAPTGYIAKLEAKAKGFTVRIDSSSTANGSGVIANGSGVIIAKEGNIYTVLTADHVLCGEMARTDSCADYTYTVVTSDGKTRNIEKSTIIRQKGVDLAVFQFESRDNYPVAEIANYNPNTDDFVFAAGFPKIGDNPSKWLFSGGRIKDQEMGLLLTRQSDLSNEQGAVLKSVSSLTGGYELVYTSITFGGMSGGAVLDSQGRVIGIHGRSEGAGGGKIQLGFSLGIPISTFIGLQERLKVKPQLLTTAQPQVSPQQKQEIIQAITGVIVPNTNAKADIWIERGGQLWRLRRSEEAIKAFDEAIKQNDPDNVYLAWYGKGLALFALDKYQPAIEALQQAINTLPKGEDLKNFHSSILQQQSVVYRSLGDFSTSAGREREARENYEQALTVINQAISLFPNNPNYYNEKWAVLDSLERYDEGLAAINQAIYLAPRALWYVIRARYYFFQQKYDLALDDHNKAIELNPNYALAYFGRGTHYLSQQKSDLALTDYNKAIELNPNFAMAYSHRGLLYSLQKKYDLALTDYSKAIEINPNLAYAYVNRGVLYQDQQKYELALTDYNQAIQLDPNYAWAYTRRGSFYQNQKKYELALADYNKVIQLNPNDSDAYTNRGSFYQNQKEYELALADYTKAIELNSGYVFSAYFYRGILYYLQQKYELALADFNKAIKLNSNVSHFYFVRGELYRLQKKYDLALADYSKGIEIDPNDDQAYYDRGNLYSNQQKYELALADYNKAIEINPNFAMAYYNRGLLYYNQQKYDLALSDYSKAIEINPNYAYAYVDRGILYKNLQKYDLALSDYNNALQLNPNDPMAYYNRGNLYYDLRKYDLALSDWSKAIDINPNYAMAYYNRGLLYHNQQKYELALADYTNAIDINPNYANAYNNRGVVYALTREFPKALADAEKASELYRQQGNEAGYQQAQKLISMIRQEMSKN
;
A
#
# COMPACT_ATOMS: atom_id res chain seq x y z
N MET A 1 56.25 58.78 58.00
CA MET A 1 55.44 58.53 56.78
C MET A 1 56.13 57.42 56.02
N LEU A 2 55.37 56.41 55.59
CA LEU A 2 55.84 55.15 54.99
C LEU A 2 56.57 54.18 55.95
N LYS A 3 56.12 52.91 55.88
CA LYS A 3 56.69 51.66 56.48
C LYS A 3 56.58 51.55 58.02
N PRO A 4 56.82 50.39 58.67
CA PRO A 4 56.50 48.96 58.39
C PRO A 4 56.02 48.16 59.67
N PHE A 5 55.63 46.86 59.54
CA PHE A 5 55.46 45.81 60.61
C PHE A 5 54.49 46.13 61.80
N PRO A 6 54.16 45.23 62.78
CA PRO A 6 54.46 43.80 63.07
C PRO A 6 53.20 42.90 63.38
N LEU A 7 53.24 41.55 63.34
CA LEU A 7 53.64 40.56 64.37
C LEU A 7 52.88 40.64 65.72
N LEU A 8 52.15 39.57 66.13
CA LEU A 8 51.94 39.08 67.52
C LEU A 8 51.11 37.77 67.47
N LEU A 9 51.68 36.61 67.85
CA LEU A 9 51.68 35.98 69.20
C LEU A 9 50.30 35.40 69.61
N SER A 10 50.14 34.27 70.32
CA SER A 10 50.92 33.06 70.61
C SER A 10 50.20 32.33 71.75
N LEU A 11 50.43 31.00 71.82
CA LEU A 11 50.63 30.22 73.06
C LEU A 11 49.41 29.89 73.96
N LEU A 12 49.21 28.59 74.20
CA LEU A 12 49.31 27.88 75.50
C LEU A 12 48.71 26.46 75.32
N LEU A 13 49.57 25.45 75.23
CA LEU A 13 49.86 24.45 76.28
C LEU A 13 48.83 23.30 76.37
N LEU A 14 49.34 22.10 76.05
CA LEU A 14 49.00 20.71 76.45
C LEU A 14 47.74 20.48 77.31
N PRO A 15 47.10 19.31 77.11
CA PRO A 15 47.31 18.27 78.13
C PRO A 15 47.51 16.85 77.59
N VAL A 16 48.36 16.15 78.34
CA VAL A 16 48.49 14.72 78.60
C VAL A 16 47.22 13.89 78.30
N VAL A 17 47.41 12.77 77.59
CA VAL A 17 46.43 11.67 77.46
C VAL A 17 47.07 10.41 78.09
N PRO A 18 46.32 9.62 78.89
CA PRO A 18 46.92 8.65 79.81
C PRO A 18 47.36 7.36 79.12
N VAL A 19 48.48 6.84 79.59
CA VAL A 19 48.95 5.47 79.35
C VAL A 19 47.96 4.49 79.98
N LYS A 20 47.45 3.54 79.19
CA LYS A 20 46.86 2.28 79.68
C LYS A 20 47.76 1.12 79.26
N ALA A 21 47.97 0.23 80.21
CA ALA A 21 49.05 -0.74 80.31
C ALA A 21 49.09 -1.78 79.19
N LEU A 22 50.33 -2.14 78.82
CA LEU A 22 50.69 -3.41 78.20
C LEU A 22 50.27 -4.60 79.07
N SER A 23 49.63 -5.60 78.46
CA SER A 23 49.70 -6.99 78.92
C SER A 23 50.63 -7.78 77.97
N PRO A 24 51.52 -8.65 78.49
CA PRO A 24 52.46 -9.42 77.68
C PRO A 24 51.93 -10.84 77.38
N PHE A 25 52.28 -11.35 76.19
CA PHE A 25 52.32 -12.76 75.78
C PHE A 25 51.06 -13.64 75.98
N SER A 26 50.44 -14.03 74.86
CA SER A 26 50.06 -15.43 74.63
C SER A 26 50.71 -15.91 73.32
N ALA A 27 51.39 -17.06 73.41
CA ALA A 27 52.03 -17.76 72.32
C ALA A 27 51.04 -18.08 71.17
N PRO A 28 51.51 -18.32 69.93
CA PRO A 28 50.63 -18.69 68.84
C PRO A 28 49.92 -20.00 69.20
N ALA A 29 48.60 -19.97 69.27
CA ALA A 29 47.82 -21.19 69.21
C ALA A 29 48.15 -21.86 67.89
N ILE A 30 48.62 -23.11 67.98
CA ILE A 30 48.81 -24.01 66.85
C ILE A 30 47.44 -24.14 66.18
N VAL A 31 47.24 -23.41 65.09
CA VAL A 31 46.12 -23.65 64.17
C VAL A 31 46.39 -25.02 63.58
N ALA A 32 45.46 -25.95 63.77
CA ALA A 32 45.51 -27.25 63.11
C ALA A 32 45.67 -27.02 61.59
N GLU A 33 46.74 -27.55 61.01
CA GLU A 33 47.16 -27.31 59.62
C GLU A 33 46.11 -27.74 58.55
N ASP A 34 45.01 -28.38 58.95
CA ASP A 34 43.94 -28.89 58.07
C ASP A 34 42.53 -28.28 58.34
N SER A 35 42.42 -27.10 58.95
CA SER A 35 41.11 -26.42 59.05
C SER A 35 40.71 -25.76 57.71
N PRO A 36 39.41 -25.72 57.34
CA PRO A 36 38.95 -25.06 56.11
C PRO A 36 39.44 -23.61 55.96
N ASN A 37 39.50 -22.86 57.07
CA ASN A 37 39.98 -21.47 57.08
C ASN A 37 41.48 -21.35 56.80
N ALA A 38 42.30 -22.31 57.26
CA ALA A 38 43.73 -22.34 56.97
C ALA A 38 44.02 -22.68 55.49
N GLN A 39 43.17 -23.51 54.87
CA GLN A 39 43.27 -23.84 53.44
C GLN A 39 42.86 -22.65 52.55
N ILE A 40 41.83 -21.90 52.95
CA ILE A 40 41.42 -20.66 52.29
C ILE A 40 42.54 -19.61 52.37
N GLU A 41 43.08 -19.35 53.56
CA GLU A 41 44.16 -18.37 53.75
C GLU A 41 45.41 -18.73 52.92
N ARG A 42 45.77 -20.01 52.87
CA ARG A 42 46.88 -20.51 52.04
C ARG A 42 46.63 -20.24 50.55
N SER A 43 45.40 -20.45 50.09
CA SER A 43 45.02 -20.27 48.68
C SER A 43 45.06 -18.79 48.27
N ILE A 44 44.47 -17.89 49.07
CA ILE A 44 44.48 -16.45 48.78
C ILE A 44 45.89 -15.84 48.90
N ARG A 45 46.73 -16.37 49.80
CA ARG A 45 48.15 -15.96 49.92
C ARG A 45 48.98 -16.34 48.69
N GLN A 46 48.72 -17.50 48.09
CA GLN A 46 49.49 -17.97 46.93
C GLN A 46 49.28 -17.15 45.65
N VAL A 47 48.10 -16.53 45.53
CA VAL A 47 47.73 -15.67 44.39
C VAL A 47 48.06 -14.20 44.62
N THR A 48 48.34 -13.80 45.87
CA THR A 48 48.72 -12.43 46.23
C THR A 48 50.20 -12.20 45.97
N VAL A 49 50.54 -11.10 45.32
CA VAL A 49 51.91 -10.69 45.01
C VAL A 49 52.23 -9.32 45.58
N LYS A 50 53.51 -9.10 45.85
CA LYS A 50 54.03 -7.81 46.28
C LYS A 50 54.56 -7.06 45.07
N ILE A 51 54.11 -5.83 44.87
CA ILE A 51 54.56 -4.95 43.80
C ILE A 51 55.49 -3.89 44.39
N THR A 52 56.68 -3.77 43.83
CA THR A 52 57.67 -2.76 44.21
C THR A 52 58.09 -1.97 42.98
N SER A 53 58.06 -0.65 43.09
CA SER A 53 58.64 0.29 42.11
C SER A 53 59.60 1.25 42.82
N GLU A 54 60.25 2.11 42.04
CA GLU A 54 61.12 3.16 42.60
C GLU A 54 60.35 4.28 43.32
N ILE A 55 59.03 4.40 43.11
CA ILE A 55 58.21 5.47 43.69
C ILE A 55 57.15 4.99 44.68
N ASN A 56 56.72 3.74 44.60
CA ASN A 56 55.62 3.18 45.39
C ASN A 56 55.80 1.69 45.67
N ARG A 57 55.16 1.25 46.75
CA ARG A 57 55.01 -0.16 47.13
C ARG A 57 53.53 -0.46 47.26
N GLY A 58 53.12 -1.60 46.72
CA GLY A 58 51.74 -2.03 46.76
C GLY A 58 51.62 -3.54 46.65
N SER A 59 50.40 -3.98 46.43
CA SER A 59 50.03 -5.38 46.30
C SER A 59 49.34 -5.61 44.97
N GLY A 60 49.28 -6.86 44.54
CA GLY A 60 48.53 -7.27 43.36
C GLY A 60 48.03 -8.69 43.49
N ILE A 61 47.09 -9.09 42.64
CA ILE A 61 46.58 -10.47 42.57
C ILE A 61 46.84 -11.05 41.19
N ILE A 62 47.38 -12.28 41.13
CA ILE A 62 47.52 -13.03 39.88
C ILE A 62 46.12 -13.48 39.43
N ILE A 63 45.65 -12.94 38.30
CA ILE A 63 44.30 -13.17 37.80
C ILE A 63 44.26 -13.98 36.49
N GLY A 64 45.39 -14.15 35.81
CA GLY A 64 45.42 -14.94 34.57
C GLY A 64 46.84 -15.31 34.12
N LYS A 65 46.93 -16.22 33.15
CA LYS A 65 48.20 -16.68 32.56
C LYS A 65 48.04 -16.92 31.05
N LYS A 66 49.02 -16.49 30.26
CA LYS A 66 49.16 -16.73 28.82
C LYS A 66 50.57 -17.24 28.52
N GLY A 67 50.70 -18.53 28.23
CA GLY A 67 52.02 -19.15 28.06
C GLY A 67 52.86 -19.01 29.33
N SER A 68 54.04 -18.38 29.24
CA SER A 68 54.90 -18.06 30.39
C SER A 68 54.66 -16.66 30.97
N ILE A 69 53.60 -15.96 30.58
CA ILE A 69 53.28 -14.59 31.03
C ILE A 69 52.10 -14.65 32.01
N TYR A 70 52.28 -14.05 33.18
CA TYR A 70 51.27 -13.92 34.23
C TYR A 70 50.72 -12.50 34.26
N LEU A 71 49.40 -12.40 34.42
CA LEU A 71 48.66 -11.14 34.53
C LEU A 71 48.32 -10.87 35.99
N VAL A 72 48.74 -9.71 36.48
CA VAL A 72 48.52 -9.23 37.84
C VAL A 72 47.63 -8.00 37.83
N LEU A 73 46.59 -8.04 38.64
CA LEU A 73 45.68 -6.94 38.90
C LEU A 73 46.18 -6.08 40.06
N THR A 74 46.18 -4.76 39.91
CA THR A 74 46.54 -3.81 40.97
C THR A 74 45.89 -2.44 40.74
N ASN A 75 46.07 -1.48 41.66
CA ASN A 75 45.64 -0.11 41.44
C ASN A 75 46.58 0.68 40.53
N ALA A 76 46.04 1.64 39.79
CA ALA A 76 46.87 2.50 38.95
C ALA A 76 47.86 3.31 39.80
N HIS A 77 47.47 3.84 40.95
CA HIS A 77 48.38 4.63 41.78
C HIS A 77 49.60 3.84 42.30
N VAL A 78 49.53 2.51 42.36
CA VAL A 78 50.67 1.63 42.71
C VAL A 78 51.74 1.62 41.62
N THR A 79 51.35 1.83 40.35
CA THR A 79 52.21 1.68 39.17
C THR A 79 52.43 2.98 38.38
N ARG A 80 51.57 3.99 38.57
CA ARG A 80 51.55 5.23 37.79
C ARG A 80 52.81 6.06 38.04
N GLY A 81 53.56 6.32 36.96
CA GLY A 81 54.82 7.06 37.00
C GLY A 81 56.05 6.19 37.24
N ALA A 82 55.88 4.88 37.45
CA ALA A 82 56.99 3.95 37.60
C ALA A 82 57.66 3.64 36.25
N THR A 83 58.97 3.71 36.24
CA THR A 83 59.87 3.30 35.15
C THR A 83 60.40 1.88 35.36
N THR A 84 60.41 1.40 36.60
CA THR A 84 60.78 0.03 36.96
C THR A 84 59.71 -0.61 37.84
N LEU A 85 59.27 -1.82 37.47
CA LEU A 85 58.30 -2.59 38.25
C LEU A 85 58.86 -3.97 38.54
N GLN A 86 58.75 -4.37 39.80
CA GLN A 86 59.10 -5.70 40.28
C GLN A 86 57.91 -6.35 40.97
N ILE A 87 57.70 -7.63 40.66
CA ILE A 87 56.70 -8.48 41.31
C ILE A 87 57.44 -9.54 42.11
N GLN A 88 57.13 -9.64 43.40
CA GLN A 88 57.56 -10.74 44.25
C GLN A 88 56.39 -11.68 44.53
N THR A 89 56.52 -12.95 44.14
CA THR A 89 55.53 -14.01 44.32
C THR A 89 55.60 -14.65 45.71
N HIS A 90 54.61 -15.46 46.07
CA HIS A 90 54.47 -16.05 47.42
C HIS A 90 55.65 -16.97 47.83
N ASP A 91 56.38 -17.52 46.86
CA ASP A 91 57.62 -18.31 47.04
C ASP A 91 58.87 -17.43 47.26
N GLY A 92 58.69 -16.11 47.40
CA GLY A 92 59.73 -15.13 47.69
C GLY A 92 60.49 -14.62 46.46
N GLN A 93 60.07 -14.99 45.25
CA GLN A 93 60.85 -14.80 44.04
C GLN A 93 60.46 -13.52 43.30
N THR A 94 61.46 -12.75 42.89
CA THR A 94 61.24 -11.43 42.28
C THR A 94 61.47 -11.46 40.77
N ARG A 95 60.55 -10.85 40.01
CA ARG A 95 60.60 -10.71 38.55
C ARG A 95 60.41 -9.26 38.14
N THR A 96 61.10 -8.87 37.07
CA THR A 96 60.78 -7.62 36.37
C THR A 96 59.41 -7.75 35.73
N ALA A 97 58.63 -6.71 35.84
CA ALA A 97 57.27 -6.64 35.33
C ALA A 97 57.08 -5.39 34.46
N SER A 98 56.07 -5.40 33.61
CA SER A 98 55.69 -4.27 32.76
C SER A 98 54.20 -4.04 32.81
N ILE A 99 53.77 -2.79 32.70
CA ILE A 99 52.35 -2.45 32.57
C ILE A 99 51.83 -3.03 31.25
N ALA A 100 50.69 -3.74 31.30
CA ALA A 100 50.11 -4.32 30.09
C ALA A 100 49.70 -3.22 29.09
N PRO A 101 49.89 -3.40 27.77
CA PRO A 101 49.56 -2.37 26.79
C PRO A 101 48.10 -1.90 26.89
N ASN A 102 47.88 -0.58 26.92
CA ASN A 102 46.56 0.04 27.06
C ASN A 102 45.78 -0.35 28.33
N SER A 103 46.44 -0.84 29.39
CA SER A 103 45.77 -1.26 30.63
C SER A 103 45.45 -0.12 31.60
N LEU A 104 46.07 1.05 31.41
CA LEU A 104 45.75 2.25 32.20
C LEU A 104 44.51 2.91 31.61
N LEU A 105 43.37 2.62 32.23
CA LEU A 105 42.11 3.25 31.89
C LEU A 105 42.17 4.72 32.33
N LYS A 106 41.97 5.63 31.38
CA LYS A 106 41.91 7.07 31.67
C LYS A 106 40.82 7.29 32.74
N ASP A 107 41.20 7.95 33.83
CA ASP A 107 40.34 8.28 34.96
C ASP A 107 39.94 7.13 35.92
N LYS A 108 40.46 5.91 35.77
CA LYS A 108 40.29 4.81 36.77
C LYS A 108 41.56 4.56 37.59
N ASP A 109 41.40 4.13 38.83
CA ASP A 109 42.50 3.73 39.71
C ASP A 109 42.84 2.23 39.59
N LEU A 110 43.10 1.81 38.35
CA LEU A 110 43.31 0.41 38.00
C LEU A 110 44.45 0.21 37.00
N ALA A 111 45.28 -0.81 37.21
CA ALA A 111 46.32 -1.24 36.29
C ALA A 111 46.40 -2.77 36.18
N LEU A 112 46.79 -3.24 35.00
CA LEU A 112 47.22 -4.60 34.76
C LEU A 112 48.73 -4.62 34.55
N VAL A 113 49.40 -5.57 35.19
CA VAL A 113 50.85 -5.73 35.13
C VAL A 113 51.16 -7.16 34.68
N GLU A 114 52.12 -7.29 33.77
CA GLU A 114 52.57 -8.58 33.25
C GLU A 114 53.98 -8.89 33.75
N PHE A 115 54.23 -10.14 34.15
CA PHE A 115 55.58 -10.66 34.36
C PHE A 115 55.71 -12.04 33.73
N SER A 116 56.94 -12.44 33.37
CA SER A 116 57.18 -13.77 32.80
C SER A 116 57.93 -14.69 33.76
N ASP A 117 57.47 -15.95 33.84
CA ASP A 117 58.12 -17.03 34.56
C ASP A 117 57.72 -18.39 33.94
N THR A 118 58.61 -19.37 34.05
CA THR A 118 58.34 -20.76 33.63
C THR A 118 57.71 -21.60 34.72
N ARG A 119 57.75 -21.14 35.99
CA ARG A 119 57.08 -21.79 37.12
C ARG A 119 55.57 -21.65 37.04
N ASP A 120 54.87 -22.55 37.74
CA ASP A 120 53.42 -22.54 37.81
C ASP A 120 52.91 -21.91 39.11
N TYR A 121 52.47 -20.66 39.03
CA TYR A 121 51.80 -19.94 40.12
C TYR A 121 50.28 -20.12 40.06
N PRO A 122 49.60 -20.30 41.21
CA PRO A 122 48.14 -20.30 41.27
C PRO A 122 47.53 -19.00 40.75
N ILE A 123 46.33 -19.12 40.18
CA ILE A 123 45.53 -18.01 39.67
C ILE A 123 44.31 -17.85 40.57
N ALA A 124 43.95 -16.62 40.93
CA ALA A 124 42.79 -16.35 41.77
C ALA A 124 41.49 -16.84 41.11
N LYS A 125 40.65 -17.54 41.87
CA LYS A 125 39.27 -17.84 41.46
C LYS A 125 38.48 -16.53 41.49
N ILE A 126 37.70 -16.27 40.46
CA ILE A 126 36.96 -15.02 40.31
C ILE A 126 35.47 -15.28 40.52
N ARG A 127 34.83 -14.53 41.43
CA ARG A 127 33.38 -14.53 41.58
C ARG A 127 32.74 -13.54 40.59
N ALA A 128 31.80 -14.04 39.78
CA ALA A 128 31.15 -13.30 38.70
C ALA A 128 29.83 -12.59 39.07
N ILE A 129 29.37 -12.71 40.33
CA ILE A 129 28.11 -12.13 40.83
C ILE A 129 28.42 -11.02 41.83
N SER A 130 27.68 -9.91 41.76
CA SER A 130 27.84 -8.81 42.71
C SER A 130 27.47 -9.29 44.13
N PRO A 131 28.32 -9.02 45.14
CA PRO A 131 28.05 -9.45 46.51
C PRO A 131 26.88 -8.68 47.12
N ASP A 132 26.05 -9.37 47.91
CA ASP A 132 25.03 -8.72 48.76
C ASP A 132 25.69 -7.88 49.87
N ALA A 133 24.98 -6.89 50.39
CA ALA A 133 25.41 -6.18 51.61
C ALA A 133 25.48 -7.16 52.80
N GLU A 134 26.36 -6.90 53.77
CA GLU A 134 26.67 -7.75 54.94
C GLU A 134 27.46 -9.04 54.65
N LEU A 135 28.04 -9.17 53.45
CA LEU A 135 28.87 -10.33 53.11
C LEU A 135 30.19 -10.34 53.90
N ASP A 136 30.49 -11.44 54.60
CA ASP A 136 31.77 -11.63 55.30
C ASP A 136 32.91 -11.80 54.29
N ILE A 137 34.00 -11.05 54.44
CA ILE A 137 35.11 -10.99 53.51
C ILE A 137 36.47 -11.10 54.21
N THR A 138 37.49 -11.47 53.45
CA THR A 138 38.89 -11.44 53.86
C THR A 138 39.67 -10.51 52.92
N VAL A 139 40.36 -9.52 53.48
CA VAL A 139 41.18 -8.57 52.72
C VAL A 139 42.67 -8.88 52.88
N THR A 140 43.40 -8.89 51.77
CA THR A 140 44.81 -9.33 51.73
C THR A 140 45.72 -8.27 51.12
N GLY A 141 47.00 -8.29 51.49
CA GLY A 141 48.01 -7.48 50.86
C GLY A 141 49.35 -7.57 51.57
N TYR A 142 50.31 -6.77 51.13
CA TYR A 142 51.63 -6.65 51.72
C TYR A 142 51.77 -5.29 52.39
N SER A 143 52.16 -5.27 53.67
CA SER A 143 52.46 -4.01 54.36
C SER A 143 53.70 -3.35 53.74
N ALA A 144 53.62 -2.05 53.45
CA ALA A 144 54.75 -1.27 52.97
C ALA A 144 55.85 -1.12 54.06
N GLU A 145 55.45 -1.09 55.33
CA GLU A 145 56.32 -0.92 56.50
C GLU A 145 57.12 -2.19 56.79
N THR A 146 56.44 -3.33 56.96
CA THR A 146 57.09 -4.59 57.35
C THR A 146 57.52 -5.42 56.14
N GLY A 147 56.94 -5.15 54.96
CA GLY A 147 57.15 -5.94 53.76
C GLY A 147 56.53 -7.34 53.80
N GLN A 148 55.79 -7.67 54.86
CA GLN A 148 55.17 -8.98 55.11
C GLN A 148 53.76 -9.04 54.52
N TYR A 149 53.34 -10.25 54.18
CA TYR A 149 51.94 -10.56 53.84
C TYR A 149 51.06 -10.33 55.07
N THR A 150 49.91 -9.70 54.87
CA THR A 150 48.95 -9.33 55.91
C THR A 150 47.55 -9.64 55.40
N THR A 151 46.70 -10.11 56.31
CA THR A 151 45.30 -10.42 56.05
C THR A 151 44.46 -9.93 57.21
N ASP A 152 43.23 -9.49 56.93
CA ASP A 152 42.25 -9.19 57.96
C ASP A 152 40.85 -9.61 57.50
N ASN A 153 39.94 -9.82 58.46
CA ASN A 153 38.55 -10.17 58.18
C ASN A 153 37.64 -8.96 58.39
N GLY A 154 36.62 -8.83 57.55
CA GLY A 154 35.62 -7.79 57.69
C GLY A 154 34.36 -8.10 56.90
N LYS A 155 33.58 -7.08 56.56
CA LYS A 155 32.31 -7.24 55.84
C LYS A 155 32.12 -6.20 54.75
N ILE A 156 31.33 -6.54 53.74
CA ILE A 156 30.80 -5.56 52.80
C ILE A 156 29.72 -4.74 53.49
N GLU A 157 30.00 -3.47 53.74
CA GLU A 157 29.12 -2.54 54.45
C GLU A 157 28.30 -1.69 53.47
N GLN A 158 28.84 -1.45 52.27
CA GLN A 158 28.23 -0.61 51.24
C GLN A 158 28.52 -1.16 49.84
N THR A 159 27.49 -1.27 49.00
CA THR A 159 27.64 -1.50 47.56
C THR A 159 26.97 -0.34 46.81
N SER A 160 27.61 0.15 45.76
CA SER A 160 27.06 1.23 44.94
C SER A 160 26.93 0.81 43.49
N ASP A 161 25.71 0.90 42.96
CA ASP A 161 25.42 0.75 41.52
C ASP A 161 25.93 1.93 40.70
N ARG A 162 26.35 3.02 41.37
CA ARG A 162 26.98 4.21 40.78
C ARG A 162 28.42 4.29 41.27
N PRO A 163 29.40 3.73 40.52
CA PRO A 163 30.79 3.81 40.90
C PRO A 163 31.26 5.27 41.01
N LEU A 164 32.21 5.52 41.90
CA LEU A 164 32.98 6.77 41.86
C LEU A 164 33.79 6.79 40.56
N ARG A 165 34.12 8.00 40.09
CA ARG A 165 34.84 8.24 38.83
C ARG A 165 36.09 7.38 38.69
N GLU A 166 36.81 7.15 39.80
CA GLU A 166 38.04 6.35 39.87
C GLU A 166 37.80 4.82 39.89
N GLY A 167 36.55 4.35 39.86
CA GLY A 167 36.16 2.95 39.80
C GLY A 167 35.77 2.31 41.13
N TYR A 168 35.82 3.05 42.25
CA TYR A 168 35.43 2.52 43.56
C TYR A 168 33.92 2.35 43.65
N SER A 169 33.46 1.16 44.01
CA SER A 169 32.04 0.79 44.02
C SER A 169 31.63 -0.08 45.21
N VAL A 170 32.58 -0.42 46.09
CA VAL A 170 32.32 -1.21 47.30
C VAL A 170 33.01 -0.62 48.51
N GLY A 171 32.25 -0.44 49.58
CA GLY A 171 32.70 -0.04 50.90
C GLY A 171 32.70 -1.24 51.85
N TYR A 172 33.77 -1.43 52.61
CA TYR A 172 33.92 -2.58 53.50
C TYR A 172 34.62 -2.25 54.83
N SER A 173 34.35 -3.06 55.84
CA SER A 173 35.05 -3.10 57.13
C SER A 173 36.25 -4.05 57.09
N GLY A 174 37.22 -3.88 57.98
CA GLY A 174 38.50 -4.62 58.00
C GLY A 174 39.70 -3.67 57.87
N ASP A 175 40.76 -3.91 58.64
CA ASP A 175 41.93 -3.05 58.73
C ASP A 175 42.84 -3.23 57.52
N ILE A 176 43.03 -2.14 56.76
CA ILE A 176 44.02 -2.07 55.70
C ILE A 176 45.13 -1.08 56.06
N VAL A 177 46.38 -1.49 55.87
CA VAL A 177 47.56 -0.65 56.10
C VAL A 177 48.18 -0.19 54.79
N GLN A 178 49.02 0.84 54.85
CA GLN A 178 49.76 1.33 53.68
C GLN A 178 50.55 0.17 53.02
N GLY A 179 50.41 0.03 51.70
CA GLY A 179 51.01 -1.06 50.90
C GLY A 179 50.03 -2.18 50.52
N MET A 180 48.88 -2.31 51.21
CA MET A 180 47.87 -3.30 50.85
C MET A 180 47.05 -2.93 49.60
N SER A 181 47.14 -1.69 49.11
CA SER A 181 46.46 -1.25 47.89
C SER A 181 46.83 -2.15 46.71
N GLY A 182 45.81 -2.62 45.99
CA GLY A 182 45.88 -3.58 44.90
C GLY A 182 45.85 -5.04 45.34
N GLY A 183 45.91 -5.32 46.65
CA GLY A 183 45.68 -6.64 47.22
C GLY A 183 44.21 -7.05 47.16
N GLY A 184 43.90 -8.31 47.43
CA GLY A 184 42.58 -8.87 47.11
C GLY A 184 41.56 -8.68 48.22
N ILE A 185 40.30 -8.55 47.81
CA ILE A 185 39.12 -8.68 48.66
C ILE A 185 38.48 -10.01 48.27
N PHE A 186 38.38 -10.94 49.20
CA PHE A 186 37.91 -12.31 48.96
C PHE A 186 36.65 -12.62 49.75
N PHE A 187 35.74 -13.38 49.13
CA PHE A 187 34.73 -14.17 49.83
C PHE A 187 35.17 -15.63 49.77
N GLU A 188 35.41 -16.25 50.92
CA GLU A 188 36.11 -17.54 51.00
C GLU A 188 37.44 -17.49 50.21
N ASP A 189 37.61 -18.32 49.17
CA ASP A 189 38.79 -18.31 48.29
C ASP A 189 38.55 -17.63 46.92
N GLU A 190 37.41 -16.94 46.75
CA GLU A 190 37.02 -16.26 45.51
C GLU A 190 37.26 -14.74 45.59
N LEU A 191 38.01 -14.20 44.62
CA LEU A 191 38.29 -12.79 44.47
C LEU A 191 37.03 -12.04 44.02
N ILE A 192 36.59 -11.06 44.82
CA ILE A 192 35.45 -10.18 44.53
C ILE A 192 35.87 -8.75 44.18
N GLY A 193 37.09 -8.34 44.53
CA GLY A 193 37.60 -7.01 44.21
C GLY A 193 39.04 -6.82 44.69
N ILE A 194 39.56 -5.59 44.55
CA ILE A 194 40.86 -5.21 45.09
C ILE A 194 40.76 -4.04 46.07
N ASN A 195 41.63 -4.06 47.08
CA ASN A 195 41.77 -3.02 48.09
C ASN A 195 42.20 -1.73 47.42
N GLY A 196 41.43 -0.65 47.62
CA GLY A 196 41.73 0.66 47.09
C GLY A 196 42.25 1.60 48.16
N ARG A 197 41.36 2.49 48.60
CA ARG A 197 41.64 3.58 49.54
C ARG A 197 41.10 3.26 50.92
N SER A 198 41.86 3.62 51.96
CA SER A 198 41.39 3.47 53.33
C SER A 198 40.42 4.57 53.75
N ALA A 199 39.65 4.33 54.81
CA ALA A 199 38.73 5.29 55.42
C ALA A 199 39.45 6.57 55.90
N HIS A 200 40.77 6.50 56.17
CA HIS A 200 41.62 7.58 56.68
C HIS A 200 42.95 7.62 55.91
N PRO A 201 42.99 8.07 54.64
CA PRO A 201 42.85 9.49 54.27
C PRO A 201 41.80 9.78 53.16
N ILE A 202 41.28 11.02 53.20
CA ILE A 202 40.14 11.54 52.41
C ILE A 202 40.31 11.37 50.89
N LEU A 203 39.34 10.72 50.22
CA LEU A 203 39.01 10.94 48.81
C LEU A 203 38.75 12.44 48.61
N SER A 204 39.71 13.17 48.04
CA SER A 204 39.63 14.63 47.91
C SER A 204 38.53 15.10 46.94
N ASN A 205 37.95 14.19 46.14
CA ASN A 205 36.87 14.48 45.19
C ASN A 205 35.91 13.29 45.05
N TYR A 206 34.84 13.26 45.83
CA TYR A 206 33.72 12.33 45.61
C TYR A 206 32.91 12.79 44.40
N ILE A 207 33.17 12.18 43.26
CA ILE A 207 32.48 12.45 41.99
C ILE A 207 32.09 11.08 41.43
N TYR A 208 30.80 10.87 41.15
CA TYR A 208 30.32 9.67 40.46
C TYR A 208 30.77 9.68 38.98
N GLU A 209 30.68 8.54 38.30
CA GLU A 209 31.04 8.47 36.87
C GLU A 209 30.26 9.45 35.98
N ASP A 210 29.01 9.75 36.33
CA ASP A 210 28.15 10.72 35.65
C ASP A 210 28.49 12.19 35.94
N GLY A 211 29.54 12.45 36.73
CA GLY A 211 30.02 13.79 37.08
C GLY A 211 29.28 14.46 38.23
N THR A 212 28.23 13.84 38.77
CA THR A 212 27.53 14.34 39.95
C THR A 212 28.33 14.11 41.23
N LYS A 213 28.09 14.92 42.28
CA LYS A 213 28.72 14.77 43.59
C LYS A 213 27.72 14.17 44.58
N PRO A 214 28.12 13.24 45.46
CA PRO A 214 27.28 12.82 46.57
C PRO A 214 27.01 13.99 47.53
N THR A 215 25.90 13.91 48.24
CA THR A 215 25.53 14.83 49.32
C THR A 215 26.51 14.73 50.49
N ASP A 216 26.56 15.76 51.32
CA ASP A 216 27.43 15.76 52.51
C ASP A 216 27.13 14.59 53.46
N ALA A 217 25.87 14.15 53.54
CA ALA A 217 25.46 12.99 54.34
C ALA A 217 26.00 11.67 53.76
N GLU A 218 25.89 11.49 52.44
CA GLU A 218 26.49 10.34 51.74
C GLU A 218 28.01 10.34 51.89
N ILE A 219 28.66 11.50 51.77
CA ILE A 219 30.12 11.63 51.98
C ILE A 219 30.50 11.23 53.41
N GLN A 220 29.71 11.56 54.43
CA GLN A 220 29.96 11.12 55.81
C GLN A 220 29.87 9.60 55.96
N GLN A 221 28.89 8.96 55.32
CA GLN A 221 28.77 7.49 55.31
C GLN A 221 29.92 6.83 54.54
N MET A 222 30.34 7.42 53.42
CA MET A 222 31.47 6.91 52.63
C MET A 222 32.80 7.00 53.40
N ARG A 223 32.96 7.95 54.32
CA ARG A 223 34.17 8.08 55.16
C ARG A 223 34.27 7.05 56.29
N ALA A 224 33.22 6.28 56.55
CA ALA A 224 33.19 5.29 57.63
C ALA A 224 33.80 3.93 57.26
N VAL A 225 34.08 3.70 55.98
CA VAL A 225 34.47 2.39 55.43
C VAL A 225 35.65 2.54 54.46
N ASN A 226 36.40 1.45 54.27
CA ASN A 226 37.43 1.39 53.24
C ASN A 226 36.77 1.18 51.87
N TRP A 227 37.40 1.66 50.79
CA TRP A 227 36.86 1.58 49.45
C TRP A 227 37.69 0.68 48.54
N GLY A 228 37.01 -0.26 47.91
CA GLY A 228 37.55 -1.19 46.93
C GLY A 228 36.96 -0.98 45.55
N ILE A 229 37.62 -1.58 44.55
CA ILE A 229 37.12 -1.69 43.18
C ILE A 229 36.58 -3.11 43.01
N LEU A 230 35.29 -3.26 42.72
CA LEU A 230 34.69 -4.57 42.45
C LEU A 230 35.18 -5.13 41.13
N LEU A 231 35.36 -6.45 41.11
CA LEU A 231 35.86 -7.16 39.94
C LEU A 231 34.85 -7.19 38.79
N ASN A 232 33.55 -7.23 39.07
CA ASN A 232 32.51 -7.11 38.03
C ASN A 232 32.57 -5.77 37.30
N THR A 233 32.71 -4.66 38.05
CA THR A 233 32.90 -3.32 37.48
C THR A 233 34.16 -3.30 36.61
N LEU A 234 35.26 -3.87 37.12
CA LEU A 234 36.51 -4.00 36.41
C LEU A 234 36.38 -4.72 35.05
N LEU A 235 35.75 -5.90 35.02
CA LEU A 235 35.68 -6.74 33.83
C LEU A 235 34.98 -6.03 32.65
N THR A 236 34.11 -5.05 32.92
CA THR A 236 33.49 -4.19 31.89
C THR A 236 34.46 -3.19 31.25
N TYR A 237 35.53 -2.83 31.94
CA TYR A 237 36.52 -1.89 31.43
C TYR A 237 37.72 -2.57 30.75
N ILE A 238 37.96 -3.85 31.02
CA ILE A 238 39.02 -4.62 30.34
C ILE A 238 38.58 -4.89 28.90
N ARG A 239 39.50 -4.68 27.95
CA ARG A 239 39.22 -4.93 26.53
C ARG A 239 38.95 -6.43 26.28
N PRO A 240 37.98 -6.78 25.41
CA PRO A 240 37.64 -8.19 25.12
C PRO A 240 38.83 -9.06 24.70
N GLU A 241 39.83 -8.47 24.04
CA GLU A 241 41.03 -9.19 23.59
C GLU A 241 41.90 -9.64 24.77
N ILE A 242 41.95 -8.85 25.86
CA ILE A 242 42.70 -9.19 27.08
C ILE A 242 41.93 -10.24 27.88
N LEU A 243 40.60 -10.11 27.98
CA LEU A 243 39.74 -11.09 28.64
C LEU A 243 39.90 -12.47 28.00
N SER A 244 39.87 -12.51 26.67
CA SER A 244 40.06 -13.74 25.88
C SER A 244 41.49 -14.28 25.97
N ALA A 245 42.51 -13.42 25.91
CA ALA A 245 43.92 -13.84 25.91
C ALA A 245 44.36 -14.50 27.24
N TYR A 246 43.68 -14.17 28.34
CA TYR A 246 44.02 -14.63 29.69
C TYR A 246 42.94 -15.53 30.31
N ASN A 247 41.92 -15.94 29.55
CA ASN A 247 40.80 -16.75 30.04
C ASN A 247 40.08 -16.15 31.26
N LEU A 248 39.97 -14.82 31.32
CA LEU A 248 39.24 -14.13 32.38
C LEU A 248 37.73 -14.27 32.15
N PRO A 249 36.91 -14.35 33.21
CA PRO A 249 35.46 -14.34 33.06
C PRO A 249 35.03 -13.07 32.34
N LEU A 250 34.24 -13.23 31.28
CA LEU A 250 33.65 -12.09 30.60
C LEU A 250 32.70 -11.39 31.58
N PRO A 251 32.61 -10.04 31.59
CA PRO A 251 31.52 -9.39 32.30
C PRO A 251 30.22 -10.04 31.83
N GLN A 252 29.25 -10.25 32.72
CA GLN A 252 27.92 -10.70 32.32
C GLN A 252 27.20 -9.59 31.52
N VAL A 253 27.69 -9.29 30.32
CA VAL A 253 26.82 -9.10 29.19
C VAL A 253 26.20 -10.46 29.03
N ASN A 254 24.90 -10.60 29.30
CA ASN A 254 24.20 -11.85 29.07
C ASN A 254 24.61 -12.37 27.68
N PRO A 255 25.50 -13.39 27.57
CA PRO A 255 26.02 -13.82 26.28
C PRO A 255 24.95 -14.59 25.51
N ASP A 256 23.87 -14.92 26.22
CA ASP A 256 22.69 -15.52 25.70
C ASP A 256 21.91 -14.45 24.94
N ILE A 257 22.23 -14.33 23.65
CA ILE A 257 21.17 -14.27 22.64
C ILE A 257 20.44 -15.64 22.69
N GLU A 258 19.96 -16.07 23.85
CA GLU A 258 18.92 -17.07 23.92
C GLU A 258 17.65 -16.33 23.53
N THR A 259 17.35 -16.39 22.23
CA THR A 259 15.95 -16.50 21.84
C THR A 259 15.35 -17.56 22.74
N THR A 260 14.27 -17.23 23.46
CA THR A 260 13.48 -18.24 24.16
C THR A 260 13.36 -19.47 23.28
N ALA A 261 13.71 -20.65 23.80
CA ALA A 261 13.80 -21.87 23.00
C ALA A 261 12.55 -21.96 22.11
N PRO A 262 12.70 -21.86 20.77
CA PRO A 262 11.54 -21.65 19.93
C PRO A 262 10.60 -22.85 20.08
N THR A 263 9.30 -22.57 20.17
CA THR A 263 8.26 -23.59 20.32
C THR A 263 7.40 -23.65 19.06
N GLY A 264 6.58 -24.69 18.95
CA GLY A 264 5.59 -24.80 17.86
C GLY A 264 6.22 -24.81 16.46
N TYR A 265 5.71 -23.95 15.58
CA TYR A 265 6.15 -23.87 14.19
C TYR A 265 7.58 -23.32 14.04
N ILE A 266 7.99 -22.39 14.90
CA ILE A 266 9.33 -21.78 14.80
C ILE A 266 10.42 -22.79 15.12
N ALA A 267 10.20 -23.69 16.09
CA ALA A 267 11.11 -24.79 16.38
C ALA A 267 11.37 -25.68 15.15
N LYS A 268 10.34 -25.90 14.33
CA LYS A 268 10.45 -26.70 13.09
C LYS A 268 11.28 -25.97 12.03
N LEU A 269 11.06 -24.67 11.87
CA LEU A 269 11.83 -23.85 10.92
C LEU A 269 13.31 -23.77 11.34
N GLU A 270 13.55 -23.54 12.63
CA GLU A 270 14.89 -23.51 13.22
C GLU A 270 15.62 -24.85 13.01
N ALA A 271 14.98 -25.97 13.36
CA ALA A 271 15.56 -27.30 13.18
C ALA A 271 15.87 -27.62 11.71
N LYS A 272 14.97 -27.23 10.78
CA LYS A 272 15.19 -27.36 9.34
C LYS A 272 16.43 -26.56 8.91
N ALA A 273 16.50 -25.29 9.31
CA ALA A 273 17.62 -24.40 8.99
C ALA A 273 18.97 -24.88 9.55
N LYS A 274 18.98 -25.33 10.81
CA LYS A 274 20.17 -25.82 11.52
C LYS A 274 20.77 -27.07 10.85
N GLY A 275 19.95 -27.90 10.23
CA GLY A 275 20.41 -29.14 9.58
C GLY A 275 21.29 -28.93 8.35
N PHE A 276 21.01 -27.91 7.53
CA PHE A 276 21.76 -27.65 6.29
C PHE A 276 22.74 -26.46 6.37
N THR A 277 22.74 -25.72 7.48
CA THR A 277 23.66 -24.59 7.67
C THR A 277 24.98 -25.08 8.24
N VAL A 278 26.09 -24.66 7.65
CA VAL A 278 27.45 -25.06 8.06
C VAL A 278 28.28 -23.85 8.48
N ARG A 279 29.24 -24.06 9.39
CA ARG A 279 30.25 -23.04 9.71
C ARG A 279 31.48 -23.26 8.84
N ILE A 280 32.06 -22.18 8.33
CA ILE A 280 33.28 -22.21 7.52
C ILE A 280 34.35 -21.48 8.31
N ASP A 281 35.41 -22.17 8.71
CA ASP A 281 36.53 -21.58 9.43
C ASP A 281 37.72 -21.44 8.47
N SER A 282 38.27 -20.23 8.40
CA SER A 282 39.46 -19.93 7.59
C SER A 282 40.65 -19.60 8.49
N SER A 283 41.85 -20.10 8.15
CA SER A 283 43.09 -19.80 8.87
C SER A 283 44.22 -19.45 7.89
N SER A 284 45.05 -18.47 8.24
CA SER A 284 46.21 -18.03 7.44
C SER A 284 47.51 -18.19 8.22
N THR A 285 48.56 -18.64 7.53
CA THR A 285 49.92 -18.78 8.09
C THR A 285 50.75 -17.49 8.02
N ALA A 286 50.26 -16.43 7.35
CA ALA A 286 51.06 -15.26 6.97
C ALA A 286 51.40 -14.29 8.13
N ASN A 287 50.70 -14.33 9.26
CA ASN A 287 50.84 -13.32 10.34
C ASN A 287 51.15 -13.87 11.74
N GLY A 288 51.52 -15.15 11.89
CA GLY A 288 51.97 -15.70 13.18
C GLY A 288 50.96 -15.69 14.34
N SER A 289 49.72 -15.24 14.12
CA SER A 289 48.69 -15.03 15.15
C SER A 289 47.50 -15.99 15.08
N GLY A 290 47.46 -16.92 14.11
CA GLY A 290 46.43 -17.96 14.06
C GLY A 290 44.98 -17.44 14.05
N VAL A 291 44.72 -16.27 13.46
CA VAL A 291 43.38 -15.69 13.42
C VAL A 291 42.46 -16.57 12.56
N ILE A 292 41.53 -17.25 13.23
CA ILE A 292 40.44 -17.99 12.58
C ILE A 292 39.33 -16.99 12.26
N ALA A 293 39.11 -16.69 10.99
CA ALA A 293 37.91 -15.97 10.56
C ALA A 293 36.85 -17.01 10.19
N ASN A 294 35.72 -17.00 10.90
CA ASN A 294 34.58 -17.85 10.58
C ASN A 294 33.53 -17.13 9.71
N GLY A 295 32.90 -17.90 8.85
CA GLY A 295 31.74 -17.55 8.03
C GLY A 295 30.70 -18.68 8.10
N SER A 296 29.67 -18.58 7.28
CA SER A 296 28.56 -19.54 7.21
C SER A 296 28.36 -20.04 5.78
N GLY A 297 27.70 -21.18 5.62
CA GLY A 297 27.35 -21.74 4.31
C GLY A 297 26.07 -22.56 4.37
N VAL A 298 25.53 -22.89 3.21
CA VAL A 298 24.28 -23.64 3.05
C VAL A 298 24.51 -24.86 2.16
N ILE A 299 24.19 -26.06 2.64
CA ILE A 299 24.23 -27.29 1.85
C ILE A 299 23.09 -27.28 0.84
N ILE A 300 23.39 -27.24 -0.46
CA ILE A 300 22.40 -27.07 -1.54
C ILE A 300 22.25 -28.27 -2.49
N ALA A 301 23.21 -29.20 -2.45
CA ALA A 301 23.15 -30.45 -3.23
C ALA A 301 24.00 -31.55 -2.59
N LYS A 302 23.64 -32.80 -2.85
CA LYS A 302 24.42 -33.99 -2.50
C LYS A 302 24.47 -34.98 -3.67
N GLU A 303 25.67 -35.41 -4.05
CA GLU A 303 25.92 -36.44 -5.06
C GLU A 303 26.81 -37.54 -4.45
N GLY A 304 26.26 -38.73 -4.20
CA GLY A 304 26.97 -39.78 -3.47
C GLY A 304 27.34 -39.32 -2.05
N ASN A 305 28.64 -39.28 -1.74
CA ASN A 305 29.17 -38.75 -0.47
C ASN A 305 29.60 -37.28 -0.57
N ILE A 306 29.46 -36.63 -1.72
CA ILE A 306 29.93 -35.26 -1.94
C ILE A 306 28.78 -34.29 -1.68
N TYR A 307 29.00 -33.35 -0.76
CA TYR A 307 28.09 -32.26 -0.47
C TYR A 307 28.59 -30.97 -1.10
N THR A 308 27.69 -30.21 -1.71
CA THR A 308 27.98 -28.88 -2.24
C THR A 308 27.38 -27.80 -1.34
N VAL A 309 28.21 -26.83 -0.97
CA VAL A 309 27.86 -25.71 -0.10
C VAL A 309 27.89 -24.40 -0.88
N LEU A 310 26.84 -23.61 -0.77
CA LEU A 310 26.76 -22.22 -1.25
C LEU A 310 27.10 -21.26 -0.10
N THR A 311 27.93 -20.25 -0.37
CA THR A 311 28.35 -19.25 0.63
C THR A 311 28.64 -17.91 -0.06
N ALA A 312 28.93 -16.88 0.74
CA ALA A 312 29.41 -15.60 0.23
C ALA A 312 30.88 -15.72 -0.19
N ASP A 313 31.26 -15.05 -1.27
CA ASP A 313 32.61 -15.15 -1.83
C ASP A 313 33.70 -14.69 -0.85
N HIS A 314 33.44 -13.60 -0.14
CA HIS A 314 34.36 -13.06 0.87
C HIS A 314 34.50 -13.93 2.14
N VAL A 315 33.74 -15.03 2.27
CA VAL A 315 33.97 -16.03 3.33
C VAL A 315 35.16 -16.93 2.98
N LEU A 316 35.35 -17.19 1.68
CA LEU A 316 36.41 -18.04 1.16
C LEU A 316 37.67 -17.26 0.76
N CYS A 317 37.73 -15.94 1.00
CA CYS A 317 38.92 -15.08 0.87
C CYS A 317 38.70 -13.82 1.74
N GLY A 318 39.64 -13.46 2.62
CA GLY A 318 39.53 -12.28 3.50
C GLY A 318 39.26 -10.94 2.78
N GLU A 319 38.86 -9.90 3.55
CA GLU A 319 38.30 -8.60 3.11
C GLU A 319 38.60 -8.20 1.65
N MET A 320 37.56 -8.32 0.80
CA MET A 320 37.49 -7.86 -0.59
C MET A 320 38.85 -7.85 -1.31
N ALA A 321 39.26 -9.04 -1.76
CA ALA A 321 40.39 -9.20 -2.64
C ALA A 321 40.22 -8.33 -3.91
N ARG A 322 40.77 -7.11 -3.88
CA ARG A 322 41.13 -6.32 -5.07
C ARG A 322 42.32 -6.93 -5.81
N THR A 323 42.77 -8.12 -5.41
CA THR A 323 43.90 -8.86 -5.97
C THR A 323 43.56 -10.35 -6.15
N ASP A 324 44.01 -10.94 -7.25
CA ASP A 324 43.61 -12.29 -7.69
C ASP A 324 44.15 -13.47 -6.84
N SER A 325 44.82 -13.25 -5.68
CA SER A 325 45.52 -14.33 -4.96
C SER A 325 44.96 -14.62 -3.55
N CYS A 326 44.18 -15.71 -3.42
CA CYS A 326 43.78 -16.30 -2.14
C CYS A 326 44.74 -17.42 -1.67
N ALA A 327 46.04 -17.29 -1.97
CA ALA A 327 46.99 -18.41 -1.91
C ALA A 327 47.22 -18.96 -0.49
N ASP A 328 47.17 -18.12 0.55
CA ASP A 328 47.73 -18.44 1.88
C ASP A 328 46.72 -18.88 2.96
N TYR A 329 45.46 -19.12 2.59
CA TYR A 329 44.43 -19.55 3.55
C TYR A 329 44.14 -21.05 3.46
N THR A 330 43.80 -21.68 4.59
CA THR A 330 43.20 -23.02 4.65
C THR A 330 41.80 -22.92 5.22
N TYR A 331 40.89 -23.76 4.72
CA TYR A 331 39.47 -23.70 5.07
C TYR A 331 38.99 -25.05 5.61
N THR A 332 38.18 -24.99 6.66
CA THR A 332 37.45 -26.14 7.19
C THR A 332 35.96 -25.85 7.27
N VAL A 333 35.14 -26.89 7.18
CA VAL A 333 33.70 -26.83 7.33
C VAL A 333 33.28 -27.62 8.56
N VAL A 334 32.43 -27.02 9.39
CA VAL A 334 31.80 -27.69 10.54
C VAL A 334 30.33 -27.89 10.24
N THR A 335 29.91 -29.15 10.25
CA THR A 335 28.53 -29.56 9.96
C THR A 335 27.64 -29.55 11.20
N SER A 336 26.32 -29.77 11.03
CA SER A 336 25.32 -29.68 12.11
C SER A 336 25.53 -30.66 13.27
N ASP A 337 26.33 -31.71 13.08
CA ASP A 337 26.74 -32.67 14.09
C ASP A 337 28.03 -32.26 14.85
N GLY A 338 28.58 -31.08 14.55
CA GLY A 338 29.81 -30.54 15.15
C GLY A 338 31.10 -31.10 14.57
N LYS A 339 31.05 -31.97 13.54
CA LYS A 339 32.26 -32.53 12.93
C LYS A 339 32.92 -31.54 11.97
N THR A 340 34.23 -31.37 12.10
CA THR A 340 35.06 -30.54 11.23
C THR A 340 35.66 -31.35 10.08
N ARG A 341 35.64 -30.80 8.87
CA ARG A 341 36.23 -31.39 7.65
C ARG A 341 37.04 -30.36 6.89
N ASN A 342 38.08 -30.79 6.18
CA ASN A 342 38.86 -29.91 5.32
C ASN A 342 38.10 -29.61 4.03
N ILE A 343 38.20 -28.37 3.55
CA ILE A 343 37.70 -27.96 2.24
C ILE A 343 38.85 -28.03 1.24
N GLU A 344 38.69 -28.84 0.19
CA GLU A 344 39.67 -28.91 -0.88
C GLU A 344 39.60 -27.64 -1.75
N LYS A 345 40.71 -26.89 -1.83
CA LYS A 345 40.80 -25.64 -2.60
C LYS A 345 40.39 -25.81 -4.08
N SER A 346 40.67 -26.96 -4.67
CA SER A 346 40.29 -27.32 -6.05
C SER A 346 38.78 -27.35 -6.29
N THR A 347 37.99 -27.51 -5.23
CA THR A 347 36.52 -27.55 -5.32
C THR A 347 35.86 -26.17 -5.21
N ILE A 348 36.63 -25.14 -4.82
CA ILE A 348 36.12 -23.79 -4.64
C ILE A 348 35.90 -23.13 -6.01
N ILE A 349 34.67 -22.73 -6.30
CA ILE A 349 34.30 -21.99 -7.51
C ILE A 349 33.72 -20.64 -7.08
N ARG A 350 34.45 -19.58 -7.41
CA ARG A 350 34.12 -18.18 -7.10
C ARG A 350 33.50 -17.49 -8.32
N GLN A 351 32.59 -16.54 -8.13
CA GLN A 351 32.01 -15.77 -9.22
C GLN A 351 32.53 -14.33 -9.24
N LYS A 352 33.12 -13.92 -10.36
CA LYS A 352 33.60 -12.54 -10.51
C LYS A 352 32.42 -11.57 -10.60
N GLY A 353 32.42 -10.54 -9.76
CA GLY A 353 31.42 -9.47 -9.77
C GLY A 353 30.15 -9.76 -8.96
N VAL A 354 29.98 -10.98 -8.45
CA VAL A 354 28.89 -11.35 -7.53
C VAL A 354 29.52 -12.01 -6.32
N ASP A 355 29.13 -11.62 -5.11
CA ASP A 355 29.74 -12.08 -3.86
C ASP A 355 29.19 -13.47 -3.45
N LEU A 356 29.23 -14.41 -4.39
CA LEU A 356 28.84 -15.81 -4.22
C LEU A 356 29.97 -16.76 -4.62
N ALA A 357 30.11 -17.82 -3.83
CA ALA A 357 31.00 -18.94 -4.13
C ALA A 357 30.37 -20.27 -3.71
N VAL A 358 30.84 -21.35 -4.31
CA VAL A 358 30.52 -22.72 -3.89
C VAL A 358 31.80 -23.50 -3.60
N PHE A 359 31.69 -24.50 -2.74
CA PHE A 359 32.73 -25.51 -2.53
C PHE A 359 32.11 -26.87 -2.25
N GLN A 360 32.92 -27.92 -2.28
CA GLN A 360 32.49 -29.28 -2.00
C GLN A 360 33.28 -29.91 -0.86
N PHE A 361 32.63 -30.82 -0.12
CA PHE A 361 33.29 -31.67 0.87
C PHE A 361 32.70 -33.09 0.85
N GLU A 362 33.52 -34.08 1.19
CA GLU A 362 33.06 -35.48 1.27
C GLU A 362 32.64 -35.86 2.69
N SER A 363 31.50 -36.55 2.83
CA SER A 363 31.07 -37.17 4.09
C SER A 363 30.16 -38.37 3.84
N ARG A 364 30.31 -39.41 4.67
CA ARG A 364 29.38 -40.56 4.74
C ARG A 364 28.17 -40.30 5.65
N ASP A 365 28.26 -39.28 6.50
CA ASP A 365 27.15 -38.84 7.33
C ASP A 365 26.06 -38.21 6.46
N ASN A 366 24.80 -38.27 6.90
CA ASN A 366 23.66 -37.75 6.15
C ASN A 366 23.22 -36.38 6.67
N TYR A 367 23.43 -35.33 5.87
CA TYR A 367 23.00 -33.97 6.18
C TYR A 367 21.81 -33.57 5.32
N PRO A 368 20.80 -32.87 5.87
CA PRO A 368 19.73 -32.28 5.09
C PRO A 368 20.28 -31.38 3.98
N VAL A 369 19.68 -31.46 2.80
CA VAL A 369 19.92 -30.54 1.69
C VAL A 369 18.84 -29.47 1.72
N ALA A 370 19.25 -28.20 1.60
CA ALA A 370 18.33 -27.08 1.61
C ALA A 370 17.37 -27.12 0.41
N GLU A 371 16.11 -26.84 0.68
CA GLU A 371 15.12 -26.55 -0.34
C GLU A 371 15.31 -25.11 -0.82
N ILE A 372 15.45 -24.93 -2.13
CA ILE A 372 15.71 -23.64 -2.77
C ILE A 372 14.40 -23.09 -3.35
N ALA A 373 14.05 -21.84 -3.01
CA ALA A 373 12.81 -21.22 -3.43
C ALA A 373 13.07 -19.98 -4.31
N ASN A 374 12.93 -20.13 -5.63
CA ASN A 374 13.14 -19.07 -6.61
C ASN A 374 11.82 -18.35 -6.91
N TYR A 375 11.46 -17.43 -6.02
CA TYR A 375 10.35 -16.50 -6.19
C TYR A 375 10.77 -15.13 -5.66
N ASN A 376 10.06 -14.07 -6.04
CA ASN A 376 10.29 -12.73 -5.51
C ASN A 376 9.43 -12.52 -4.25
N PRO A 377 10.03 -12.29 -3.07
CA PRO A 377 9.29 -11.99 -1.85
C PRO A 377 8.55 -10.66 -1.97
N ASN A 378 7.34 -10.59 -1.41
CA ASN A 378 6.60 -9.33 -1.31
C ASN A 378 7.10 -8.52 -0.11
N THR A 379 6.91 -7.20 -0.17
CA THR A 379 7.17 -6.35 0.99
C THR A 379 6.36 -6.82 2.20
N ASP A 380 7.05 -6.92 3.33
CA ASP A 380 6.59 -7.39 4.63
C ASP A 380 6.25 -8.89 4.73
N ASP A 381 6.64 -9.72 3.75
CA ASP A 381 6.72 -11.16 3.95
C ASP A 381 7.69 -11.50 5.10
N PHE A 382 7.45 -12.62 5.78
CA PHE A 382 8.34 -13.08 6.85
C PHE A 382 9.61 -13.67 6.27
N VAL A 383 10.73 -13.36 6.92
CA VAL A 383 12.06 -13.84 6.53
C VAL A 383 12.88 -14.19 7.76
N PHE A 384 13.77 -15.15 7.63
CA PHE A 384 14.68 -15.57 8.68
C PHE A 384 16.11 -15.59 8.17
N ALA A 385 17.06 -15.23 9.03
CA ALA A 385 18.49 -15.35 8.75
C ALA A 385 19.11 -16.36 9.71
N ALA A 386 19.91 -17.28 9.17
CA ALA A 386 20.56 -18.34 9.93
C ALA A 386 22.06 -18.39 9.64
N GLY A 387 22.91 -18.54 10.67
CA GLY A 387 24.36 -18.56 10.50
C GLY A 387 25.14 -18.58 11.81
N PHE A 388 26.44 -18.40 11.73
CA PHE A 388 27.40 -18.53 12.85
C PHE A 388 28.08 -17.17 13.18
N PRO A 389 27.52 -16.36 14.11
CA PRO A 389 28.12 -15.09 14.52
C PRO A 389 29.50 -15.22 15.19
N LYS A 390 30.37 -14.22 15.00
CA LYS A 390 31.71 -14.10 15.62
C LYS A 390 31.70 -13.74 17.12
N ILE A 391 30.53 -13.59 17.72
CA ILE A 391 30.36 -13.01 19.06
C ILE A 391 30.10 -14.13 20.07
N GLY A 392 30.72 -14.03 21.26
CA GLY A 392 30.27 -14.71 22.48
C GLY A 392 30.91 -16.06 22.81
N ASP A 393 31.38 -16.85 21.82
CA ASP A 393 31.97 -18.17 22.07
C ASP A 393 33.00 -18.58 21.01
N ASN A 394 34.00 -19.38 21.41
CA ASN A 394 34.87 -20.12 20.50
C ASN A 394 34.80 -21.62 20.87
N PRO A 395 34.08 -22.45 20.10
CA PRO A 395 33.47 -22.17 18.80
C PRO A 395 32.22 -21.27 18.84
N SER A 396 32.04 -20.48 17.78
CA SER A 396 30.83 -19.69 17.50
C SER A 396 29.55 -20.52 17.58
N LYS A 397 28.56 -20.05 18.34
CA LYS A 397 27.20 -20.61 18.42
C LYS A 397 26.40 -20.25 17.16
N TRP A 398 25.49 -21.14 16.77
CA TRP A 398 24.55 -20.92 15.66
C TRP A 398 23.41 -19.98 16.07
N LEU A 399 23.00 -19.07 15.18
CA LEU A 399 21.92 -18.10 15.38
C LEU A 399 20.82 -18.25 14.32
N PHE A 400 19.58 -18.06 14.75
CA PHE A 400 18.39 -17.96 13.91
C PHE A 400 17.56 -16.72 14.29
N SER A 401 17.40 -15.78 13.36
CA SER A 401 16.68 -14.53 13.63
C SER A 401 15.58 -14.29 12.62
N GLY A 402 14.36 -14.01 13.10
CA GLY A 402 13.22 -13.64 12.27
C GLY A 402 13.14 -12.14 12.00
N GLY A 403 12.51 -11.77 10.89
CA GLY A 403 12.30 -10.40 10.48
C GLY A 403 11.28 -10.27 9.35
N ARG A 404 11.31 -9.13 8.65
CA ARG A 404 10.48 -8.80 7.49
C ARG A 404 11.37 -8.47 6.31
N ILE A 405 10.95 -8.87 5.11
CA ILE A 405 11.66 -8.56 3.87
C ILE A 405 11.01 -7.38 3.16
N LYS A 406 11.79 -6.61 2.41
CA LYS A 406 11.28 -5.64 1.43
C LYS A 406 11.44 -6.25 0.04
N ASP A 407 10.42 -6.08 -0.81
CA ASP A 407 10.55 -6.48 -2.21
C ASP A 407 11.75 -5.77 -2.84
N GLN A 408 12.30 -6.36 -3.91
CA GLN A 408 13.56 -5.92 -4.51
C GLN A 408 13.60 -4.41 -4.81
N GLU A 409 12.56 -3.87 -5.45
CA GLU A 409 12.54 -2.44 -5.84
C GLU A 409 12.43 -1.54 -4.60
N MET A 410 11.54 -1.88 -3.66
CA MET A 410 11.37 -1.12 -2.42
C MET A 410 12.60 -1.18 -1.52
N GLY A 411 13.22 -2.34 -1.40
CA GLY A 411 14.44 -2.55 -0.62
C GLY A 411 15.59 -1.67 -1.13
N LEU A 412 15.78 -1.63 -2.44
CA LEU A 412 16.80 -0.82 -3.10
C LEU A 412 16.54 0.71 -3.02
N LEU A 413 15.31 1.13 -2.74
CA LEU A 413 14.98 2.53 -2.44
C LEU A 413 15.25 2.92 -0.99
N LEU A 414 15.02 1.99 -0.06
CA LEU A 414 15.11 2.24 1.39
C LEU A 414 16.53 2.11 1.94
N THR A 415 17.39 1.33 1.28
CA THR A 415 18.80 1.23 1.65
C THR A 415 19.54 2.56 1.42
N ARG A 416 20.48 2.85 2.33
CA ARG A 416 21.48 3.92 2.19
C ARG A 416 22.60 3.55 1.22
N GLN A 417 22.76 2.26 0.89
CA GLN A 417 23.76 1.82 -0.09
C GLN A 417 23.37 2.34 -1.48
N SER A 418 24.37 2.84 -2.21
CA SER A 418 24.17 3.47 -3.52
C SER A 418 25.27 3.10 -4.52
N ASP A 419 26.09 2.10 -4.21
CA ASP A 419 27.09 1.49 -5.06
C ASP A 419 26.45 0.58 -6.12
N LEU A 420 25.51 1.15 -6.87
CA LEU A 420 24.76 0.49 -7.93
C LEU A 420 25.64 0.38 -9.18
N SER A 421 25.69 -0.81 -9.77
CA SER A 421 26.50 -1.08 -10.97
C SER A 421 25.70 -1.89 -11.98
N ASN A 422 25.91 -1.56 -13.26
CA ASN A 422 25.36 -2.30 -14.40
C ASN A 422 26.43 -3.23 -15.04
N GLU A 423 27.67 -3.20 -14.54
CA GLU A 423 28.82 -3.89 -15.15
C GLU A 423 29.02 -5.32 -14.63
N GLN A 424 28.24 -5.76 -13.62
CA GLN A 424 28.42 -7.04 -12.95
C GLN A 424 27.53 -8.12 -13.57
N GLY A 425 28.11 -9.00 -14.38
CA GLY A 425 27.36 -9.90 -15.26
C GLY A 425 27.11 -11.31 -14.72
N ALA A 426 25.87 -11.79 -14.90
CA ALA A 426 25.63 -13.14 -15.44
C ALA A 426 24.23 -13.39 -16.03
N VAL A 427 23.18 -12.66 -15.62
CA VAL A 427 21.81 -13.02 -16.01
C VAL A 427 21.09 -11.90 -16.77
N LEU A 428 21.35 -10.63 -16.44
CA LEU A 428 20.80 -9.48 -17.16
C LEU A 428 21.83 -8.34 -17.15
N LYS A 429 22.45 -8.03 -18.30
CA LYS A 429 23.31 -6.85 -18.47
C LYS A 429 22.56 -5.50 -18.31
N SER A 430 21.27 -5.52 -17.99
CA SER A 430 20.37 -4.37 -18.06
C SER A 430 19.88 -3.84 -16.70
N VAL A 431 20.13 -4.53 -15.57
CA VAL A 431 19.54 -4.19 -14.27
C VAL A 431 20.61 -3.71 -13.28
N SER A 432 20.40 -2.53 -12.68
CA SER A 432 21.29 -1.99 -11.66
C SER A 432 21.13 -2.70 -10.32
N SER A 433 22.16 -3.41 -9.86
CA SER A 433 22.20 -4.06 -8.54
C SER A 433 23.22 -3.37 -7.62
N LEU A 434 23.08 -3.50 -6.31
CA LEU A 434 24.17 -3.14 -5.39
C LEU A 434 25.39 -4.02 -5.70
N THR A 435 26.59 -3.44 -5.58
CA THR A 435 27.85 -4.13 -5.90
C THR A 435 27.95 -5.46 -5.13
N GLY A 436 28.19 -6.56 -5.86
CA GLY A 436 28.24 -7.92 -5.32
C GLY A 436 26.89 -8.66 -5.37
N GLY A 437 25.83 -8.06 -5.93
CA GLY A 437 24.52 -8.72 -6.13
C GLY A 437 23.57 -8.65 -4.94
N TYR A 438 23.76 -7.67 -4.04
CA TYR A 438 23.00 -7.53 -2.80
C TYR A 438 21.64 -6.87 -3.02
N GLU A 439 20.65 -7.64 -3.47
CA GLU A 439 19.31 -7.11 -3.81
C GLU A 439 18.22 -7.55 -2.83
N LEU A 440 18.54 -8.43 -1.87
CA LEU A 440 17.62 -8.89 -0.85
C LEU A 440 17.77 -8.02 0.41
N VAL A 441 16.74 -7.25 0.77
CA VAL A 441 16.78 -6.30 1.90
C VAL A 441 15.78 -6.71 2.97
N TYR A 442 16.23 -6.91 4.21
CA TYR A 442 15.39 -7.44 5.28
C TYR A 442 15.79 -6.96 6.68
N THR A 443 14.91 -7.16 7.66
CA THR A 443 15.09 -6.66 9.04
C THR A 443 15.62 -7.70 10.03
N SER A 444 15.83 -8.96 9.65
CA SER A 444 16.39 -9.96 10.58
C SER A 444 17.71 -9.49 11.17
N ILE A 445 17.93 -9.78 12.45
CA ILE A 445 19.16 -9.43 13.17
C ILE A 445 20.27 -10.36 12.68
N THR A 446 21.40 -9.79 12.31
CA THR A 446 22.58 -10.52 11.85
C THR A 446 23.81 -9.96 12.56
N PHE A 447 24.92 -10.69 12.55
CA PHE A 447 26.19 -10.23 13.13
C PHE A 447 27.35 -10.63 12.22
N GLY A 448 28.51 -9.98 12.40
CA GLY A 448 29.73 -10.40 11.72
C GLY A 448 29.98 -11.91 11.91
N GLY A 449 30.39 -12.61 10.86
CA GLY A 449 30.56 -14.08 10.85
C GLY A 449 29.37 -14.85 10.28
N MET A 450 28.18 -14.26 10.21
CA MET A 450 27.01 -14.90 9.60
C MET A 450 27.01 -14.86 8.06
N SER A 451 27.96 -14.15 7.44
CA SER A 451 28.09 -14.06 5.99
C SER A 451 28.16 -15.44 5.35
N GLY A 452 27.44 -15.62 4.25
CA GLY A 452 27.24 -16.91 3.59
C GLY A 452 26.12 -17.78 4.19
N GLY A 453 25.49 -17.33 5.27
CA GLY A 453 24.38 -18.01 5.93
C GLY A 453 23.07 -17.95 5.14
N ALA A 454 22.10 -18.78 5.51
CA ALA A 454 20.83 -18.89 4.81
C ALA A 454 19.90 -17.71 5.12
N VAL A 455 19.28 -17.15 4.09
CA VAL A 455 18.08 -16.30 4.20
C VAL A 455 16.88 -17.12 3.75
N LEU A 456 15.89 -17.24 4.62
CA LEU A 456 14.82 -18.24 4.55
C LEU A 456 13.45 -17.58 4.55
N ASP A 457 12.50 -18.17 3.84
CA ASP A 457 11.11 -17.79 3.91
C ASP A 457 10.34 -18.42 5.09
N SER A 458 9.04 -18.16 5.17
CA SER A 458 8.15 -18.69 6.21
C SER A 458 7.91 -20.20 6.18
N GLN A 459 8.48 -20.93 5.22
CA GLN A 459 8.49 -22.40 5.14
C GLN A 459 9.91 -22.99 5.34
N GLY A 460 10.89 -22.15 5.68
CA GLY A 460 12.27 -22.55 5.90
C GLY A 460 12.98 -22.96 4.60
N ARG A 461 12.57 -22.37 3.46
CA ARG A 461 13.20 -22.56 2.15
C ARG A 461 14.15 -21.40 1.89
N VAL A 462 15.30 -21.68 1.26
CA VAL A 462 16.34 -20.68 1.01
C VAL A 462 15.94 -19.79 -0.16
N ILE A 463 15.74 -18.52 0.13
CA ILE A 463 15.42 -17.44 -0.83
C ILE A 463 16.62 -16.52 -1.10
N GLY A 464 17.70 -16.66 -0.34
CA GLY A 464 18.94 -15.94 -0.58
C GLY A 464 20.06 -16.31 0.39
N ILE A 465 21.21 -15.68 0.21
CA ILE A 465 22.41 -15.85 1.03
C ILE A 465 22.74 -14.52 1.70
N HIS A 466 22.87 -14.51 3.02
CA HIS A 466 23.24 -13.32 3.77
C HIS A 466 24.70 -12.95 3.48
N GLY A 467 25.04 -11.66 3.42
CA GLY A 467 26.44 -11.27 3.31
C GLY A 467 26.85 -10.00 4.02
N ARG A 468 25.98 -9.00 4.20
CA ARG A 468 26.33 -7.79 4.96
C ARG A 468 25.11 -7.13 5.61
N SER A 469 25.36 -6.12 6.45
CA SER A 469 24.34 -5.28 7.08
C SER A 469 24.70 -3.80 6.94
N GLU A 470 23.70 -2.94 6.80
CA GLU A 470 23.91 -1.50 6.78
C GLU A 470 24.32 -0.98 8.15
N GLY A 471 25.46 -0.29 8.21
CA GLY A 471 26.05 0.15 9.46
C GLY A 471 26.94 1.39 9.35
N ALA A 472 27.66 1.67 10.44
CA ALA A 472 28.68 2.70 10.59
C ALA A 472 29.90 2.12 11.34
N GLY A 473 31.00 2.87 11.41
CA GLY A 473 32.21 2.45 12.16
C GLY A 473 32.91 1.21 11.58
N GLY A 474 32.93 1.05 10.25
CA GLY A 474 33.51 -0.12 9.58
C GLY A 474 32.65 -1.40 9.67
N GLY A 475 31.32 -1.25 9.83
CA GLY A 475 30.39 -2.37 9.92
C GLY A 475 30.23 -2.95 11.33
N LYS A 476 30.77 -2.27 12.34
CA LYS A 476 30.65 -2.67 13.76
C LYS A 476 29.29 -2.36 14.37
N ILE A 477 28.65 -1.27 13.92
CA ILE A 477 27.34 -0.82 14.42
C ILE A 477 26.33 -0.92 13.28
N GLN A 478 25.27 -1.69 13.46
CA GLN A 478 24.21 -1.93 12.49
C GLN A 478 23.02 -1.00 12.74
N LEU A 479 22.68 -0.20 11.75
CA LEU A 479 21.68 0.88 11.87
C LEU A 479 20.62 0.87 10.79
N GLY A 480 20.84 0.14 9.69
CA GLY A 480 19.87 0.04 8.58
C GLY A 480 19.34 -1.38 8.44
N PHE A 481 19.19 -1.89 7.22
CA PHE A 481 18.73 -3.24 6.94
C PHE A 481 19.87 -4.26 6.83
N SER A 482 19.54 -5.54 6.95
CA SER A 482 20.39 -6.65 6.53
C SER A 482 20.27 -6.84 5.02
N LEU A 483 21.37 -7.20 4.38
CA LEU A 483 21.48 -7.37 2.93
C LEU A 483 21.93 -8.79 2.58
N GLY A 484 21.28 -9.38 1.58
CA GLY A 484 21.61 -10.68 1.05
C GLY A 484 21.55 -10.70 -0.48
N ILE A 485 22.09 -11.77 -1.04
CA ILE A 485 22.06 -12.05 -2.47
C ILE A 485 20.86 -12.95 -2.74
N PRO A 486 19.88 -12.54 -3.56
CA PRO A 486 18.73 -13.36 -3.86
C PRO A 486 19.13 -14.67 -4.52
N ILE A 487 18.34 -15.71 -4.27
CA ILE A 487 18.62 -17.00 -4.91
C ILE A 487 18.44 -16.97 -6.42
N SER A 488 17.60 -16.08 -6.96
CA SER A 488 17.47 -15.90 -8.42
C SER A 488 18.82 -15.61 -9.08
N THR A 489 19.70 -14.86 -8.40
CA THR A 489 21.09 -14.61 -8.82
C THR A 489 21.91 -15.90 -8.86
N PHE A 490 21.81 -16.75 -7.82
CA PHE A 490 22.44 -18.07 -7.81
C PHE A 490 21.92 -18.97 -8.95
N ILE A 491 20.59 -19.03 -9.15
CA ILE A 491 19.97 -19.85 -10.20
C ILE A 491 20.47 -19.45 -11.58
N GLY A 492 20.61 -18.16 -11.87
CA GLY A 492 21.16 -17.73 -13.15
C GLY A 492 22.70 -17.89 -13.26
N LEU A 493 23.39 -18.13 -12.14
CA LEU A 493 24.83 -18.45 -12.09
C LEU A 493 25.12 -19.96 -12.06
N GLN A 494 24.10 -20.81 -11.95
CA GLN A 494 24.25 -22.25 -11.65
C GLN A 494 25.21 -22.99 -12.61
N GLU A 495 25.16 -22.66 -13.91
CA GLU A 495 26.05 -23.23 -14.94
C GLU A 495 27.51 -22.78 -14.76
N ARG A 496 27.74 -21.53 -14.37
CA ARG A 496 29.09 -21.00 -14.09
C ARG A 496 29.65 -21.55 -12.78
N LEU A 497 28.77 -21.76 -11.80
CA LEU A 497 29.09 -22.39 -10.53
C LEU A 497 29.24 -23.91 -10.65
N LYS A 498 28.83 -24.52 -11.78
CA LYS A 498 28.83 -25.96 -12.04
C LYS A 498 28.03 -26.77 -11.00
N VAL A 499 26.93 -26.21 -10.54
CA VAL A 499 26.08 -26.82 -9.50
C VAL A 499 24.63 -26.67 -9.91
N LYS A 500 23.84 -27.75 -9.79
CA LYS A 500 22.38 -27.68 -9.90
C LYS A 500 21.76 -27.91 -8.52
N PRO A 501 20.85 -27.03 -8.05
CA PRO A 501 20.18 -27.25 -6.78
C PRO A 501 19.31 -28.52 -6.86
N GLN A 502 19.35 -29.33 -5.81
CA GLN A 502 18.65 -30.61 -5.80
C GLN A 502 17.13 -30.47 -5.61
N LEU A 503 16.71 -29.45 -4.85
CA LEU A 503 15.31 -29.18 -4.53
C LEU A 503 15.02 -27.72 -4.90
N LEU A 504 14.26 -27.50 -5.96
CA LEU A 504 13.88 -26.17 -6.44
C LEU A 504 12.35 -26.03 -6.49
N THR A 505 11.83 -24.96 -5.90
CA THR A 505 10.43 -24.57 -5.97
C THR A 505 10.30 -23.12 -6.39
N THR A 506 9.18 -22.76 -7.00
CA THR A 506 8.87 -21.38 -7.45
C THR A 506 7.59 -20.85 -6.81
N ALA A 507 6.89 -21.66 -6.00
CA ALA A 507 5.64 -21.26 -5.38
C ALA A 507 5.87 -20.34 -4.17
N GLN A 508 5.08 -19.26 -4.09
CA GLN A 508 5.00 -18.38 -2.91
C GLN A 508 4.62 -19.18 -1.65
N PRO A 509 5.21 -18.90 -0.47
CA PRO A 509 4.94 -19.66 0.73
C PRO A 509 3.52 -19.40 1.25
N GLN A 510 2.85 -20.47 1.69
CA GLN A 510 1.53 -20.38 2.30
C GLN A 510 1.67 -20.53 3.82
N VAL A 511 1.10 -19.59 4.57
CA VAL A 511 1.17 -19.53 6.04
C VAL A 511 -0.24 -19.44 6.60
N SER A 512 -0.60 -20.37 7.48
CA SER A 512 -1.89 -20.32 8.19
C SER A 512 -1.96 -19.14 9.15
N PRO A 513 -3.16 -18.65 9.53
CA PRO A 513 -3.30 -17.57 10.50
C PRO A 513 -2.60 -17.86 11.85
N GLN A 514 -2.63 -19.12 12.30
CA GLN A 514 -1.93 -19.55 13.51
C GLN A 514 -0.41 -19.43 13.36
N GLN A 515 0.17 -19.97 12.28
CA GLN A 515 1.60 -19.85 12.01
C GLN A 515 2.05 -18.39 11.90
N LYS A 516 1.23 -17.53 11.28
CA LYS A 516 1.51 -16.09 11.18
C LYS A 516 1.62 -15.44 12.56
N GLN A 517 0.74 -15.81 13.50
CA GLN A 517 0.79 -15.31 14.87
C GLN A 517 2.02 -15.83 15.62
N GLU A 518 2.34 -17.11 15.51
CA GLU A 518 3.54 -17.72 16.10
C GLU A 518 4.83 -17.02 15.60
N ILE A 519 4.91 -16.71 14.31
CA ILE A 519 6.05 -15.97 13.73
C ILE A 519 6.13 -14.54 14.26
N ILE A 520 5.02 -13.81 14.31
CA ILE A 520 5.01 -12.43 14.83
C ILE A 520 5.49 -12.42 16.28
N GLN A 521 4.95 -13.31 17.11
CA GLN A 521 5.33 -13.42 18.52
C GLN A 521 6.81 -13.76 18.69
N ALA A 522 7.35 -14.67 17.88
CA ALA A 522 8.77 -15.01 17.92
C ALA A 522 9.67 -13.84 17.53
N ILE A 523 9.29 -13.04 16.51
CA ILE A 523 10.07 -11.85 16.12
C ILE A 523 10.03 -10.79 17.23
N THR A 524 8.84 -10.42 17.71
CA THR A 524 8.71 -9.35 18.71
C THR A 524 9.17 -9.75 20.11
N GLY A 525 9.18 -11.06 20.40
CA GLY A 525 9.56 -11.63 21.69
C GLY A 525 11.06 -11.85 21.88
N VAL A 526 11.90 -11.56 20.88
CA VAL A 526 13.37 -11.64 21.01
C VAL A 526 13.82 -10.75 22.16
N ILE A 527 14.47 -11.33 23.15
CA ILE A 527 15.01 -10.59 24.28
C ILE A 527 16.22 -9.79 23.79
N VAL A 528 16.18 -8.48 24.01
CA VAL A 528 17.33 -7.59 23.79
C VAL A 528 17.79 -7.16 25.18
N PRO A 529 19.00 -7.57 25.64
CA PRO A 529 19.47 -7.27 27.00
C PRO A 529 19.46 -5.77 27.30
N ASN A 530 19.25 -5.37 28.57
CA ASN A 530 19.08 -3.95 28.99
C ASN A 530 20.09 -3.47 30.05
N THR A 531 21.39 -3.75 29.87
CA THR A 531 22.46 -3.38 30.83
C THR A 531 23.07 -2.00 30.55
N ASN A 532 23.76 -1.42 31.55
CA ASN A 532 24.50 -0.15 31.46
C ASN A 532 25.73 -0.27 30.52
N ALA A 533 25.50 -0.08 29.23
CA ALA A 533 26.48 -0.29 28.18
C ALA A 533 27.07 1.03 27.65
N LYS A 534 28.16 0.96 26.88
CA LYS A 534 28.73 2.12 26.16
C LYS A 534 27.79 2.59 25.03
N ALA A 535 27.99 3.82 24.56
CA ALA A 535 27.13 4.46 23.56
C ALA A 535 26.95 3.62 22.29
N ASP A 536 28.02 3.04 21.74
CA ASP A 536 28.01 2.15 20.57
C ASP A 536 27.11 0.92 20.75
N ILE A 537 27.13 0.30 21.94
CA ILE A 537 26.29 -0.86 22.28
C ILE A 537 24.81 -0.45 22.39
N TRP A 538 24.52 0.71 22.99
CA TRP A 538 23.16 1.24 23.05
C TRP A 538 22.59 1.58 21.67
N ILE A 539 23.44 2.06 20.76
CA ILE A 539 23.07 2.33 19.37
C ILE A 539 22.74 1.03 18.62
N GLU A 540 23.60 0.02 18.74
CA GLU A 540 23.33 -1.32 18.18
C GLU A 540 22.01 -1.90 18.71
N ARG A 541 21.79 -1.80 20.03
CA ARG A 541 20.54 -2.20 20.70
C ARG A 541 19.33 -1.48 20.11
N GLY A 542 19.41 -0.15 19.96
CA GLY A 542 18.34 0.64 19.36
C GLY A 542 18.05 0.21 17.93
N GLY A 543 19.09 -0.05 17.12
CA GLY A 543 18.96 -0.54 15.74
C GLY A 543 18.26 -1.90 15.66
N GLN A 544 18.61 -2.84 16.55
CA GLN A 544 17.96 -4.15 16.65
C GLN A 544 16.48 -4.02 17.03
N LEU A 545 16.16 -3.23 18.07
CA LEU A 545 14.78 -3.00 18.50
C LEU A 545 13.93 -2.35 17.39
N TRP A 546 14.50 -1.41 16.65
CA TRP A 546 13.85 -0.79 15.50
C TRP A 546 13.53 -1.83 14.40
N ARG A 547 14.48 -2.70 14.06
CA ARG A 547 14.28 -3.82 13.11
C ARG A 547 13.20 -4.82 13.53
N LEU A 548 13.04 -5.01 14.84
CA LEU A 548 11.99 -5.85 15.45
C LEU A 548 10.63 -5.13 15.58
N ARG A 549 10.51 -3.89 15.08
CA ARG A 549 9.34 -3.01 15.21
C ARG A 549 8.97 -2.66 16.66
N ARG A 550 9.95 -2.63 17.55
CA ARG A 550 9.84 -2.18 18.94
C ARG A 550 10.34 -0.74 19.07
N SER A 551 9.76 0.17 18.28
CA SER A 551 10.28 1.53 18.09
C SER A 551 10.32 2.37 19.38
N GLU A 552 9.38 2.18 20.31
CA GLU A 552 9.40 2.89 21.60
C GLU A 552 10.59 2.49 22.47
N GLU A 553 10.95 1.21 22.48
CA GLU A 553 12.12 0.70 23.19
C GLU A 553 13.41 1.09 22.48
N ALA A 554 13.40 1.12 21.15
CA ALA A 554 14.51 1.63 20.35
C ALA A 554 14.83 3.09 20.71
N ILE A 555 13.81 3.94 20.82
CA ILE A 555 13.98 5.35 21.23
C ILE A 555 14.65 5.45 22.61
N LYS A 556 14.21 4.66 23.59
CA LYS A 556 14.83 4.63 24.92
C LYS A 556 16.30 4.23 24.85
N ALA A 557 16.63 3.22 24.05
CA ALA A 557 18.01 2.79 23.87
C ALA A 557 18.88 3.89 23.22
N PHE A 558 18.36 4.57 22.19
CA PHE A 558 19.06 5.70 21.59
C PHE A 558 19.18 6.90 22.56
N ASP A 559 18.19 7.14 23.41
CA ASP A 559 18.27 8.18 24.43
C ASP A 559 19.37 7.90 25.46
N GLU A 560 19.57 6.64 25.87
CA GLU A 560 20.69 6.27 26.74
C GLU A 560 22.05 6.48 26.05
N ALA A 561 22.17 6.20 24.74
CA ALA A 561 23.38 6.54 23.99
C ALA A 561 23.61 8.05 23.89
N ILE A 562 22.55 8.84 23.64
CA ILE A 562 22.62 10.30 23.53
C ILE A 562 23.07 10.93 24.85
N LYS A 563 22.59 10.43 26.00
CA LYS A 563 22.99 10.93 27.34
C LYS A 563 24.49 10.82 27.58
N GLN A 564 25.14 9.79 27.03
CA GLN A 564 26.59 9.62 27.16
C GLN A 564 27.39 10.63 26.33
N ASN A 565 26.76 11.22 25.30
CA ASN A 565 27.31 12.27 24.46
C ASN A 565 28.71 11.94 23.89
N ASP A 566 28.89 10.67 23.49
CA ASP A 566 30.14 10.20 22.87
C ASP A 566 30.32 10.85 21.48
N PRO A 567 31.33 11.72 21.28
CA PRO A 567 31.51 12.44 20.01
C PRO A 567 31.65 11.54 18.78
N ASP A 568 32.14 10.32 18.97
CA ASP A 568 32.38 9.37 17.87
C ASP A 568 31.08 8.67 17.40
N ASN A 569 30.02 8.71 18.23
CA ASN A 569 28.82 7.88 18.03
C ASN A 569 27.48 8.62 18.23
N VAL A 570 27.46 9.78 18.88
CA VAL A 570 26.22 10.49 19.25
C VAL A 570 25.33 10.84 18.05
N TYR A 571 25.93 11.16 16.89
CA TYR A 571 25.18 11.42 15.66
C TYR A 571 24.44 10.18 15.14
N LEU A 572 24.99 8.98 15.36
CA LEU A 572 24.36 7.71 15.01
C LEU A 572 23.15 7.43 15.91
N ALA A 573 23.25 7.78 17.20
CA ALA A 573 22.14 7.65 18.14
C ALA A 573 20.98 8.59 17.77
N TRP A 574 21.29 9.85 17.45
CA TRP A 574 20.29 10.81 16.95
C TRP A 574 19.64 10.36 15.64
N TYR A 575 20.44 9.84 14.70
CA TYR A 575 19.93 9.30 13.44
C TYR A 575 18.98 8.12 13.67
N GLY A 576 19.38 7.14 14.48
CA GLY A 576 18.55 5.98 14.85
C GLY A 576 17.27 6.39 15.56
N LYS A 577 17.34 7.37 16.48
CA LYS A 577 16.16 7.96 17.13
C LYS A 577 15.21 8.59 16.11
N GLY A 578 15.73 9.32 15.12
CA GLY A 578 14.95 9.87 14.02
C GLY A 578 14.17 8.81 13.23
N LEU A 579 14.83 7.70 12.88
CA LEU A 579 14.18 6.57 12.20
C LEU A 579 13.08 5.92 13.05
N ALA A 580 13.32 5.73 14.35
CA ALA A 580 12.35 5.13 15.26
C ALA A 580 11.14 6.04 15.54
N LEU A 581 11.35 7.36 15.62
CA LEU A 581 10.28 8.35 15.74
C LEU A 581 9.42 8.41 14.47
N PHE A 582 10.06 8.38 13.29
CA PHE A 582 9.35 8.31 12.01
C PHE A 582 8.48 7.05 11.92
N ALA A 583 8.97 5.90 12.37
CA ALA A 583 8.21 4.65 12.41
C ALA A 583 7.01 4.65 13.39
N LEU A 584 6.88 5.68 14.25
CA LEU A 584 5.74 5.93 15.13
C LEU A 584 4.87 7.09 14.64
N ASP A 585 5.07 7.55 13.40
CA ASP A 585 4.40 8.71 12.79
C ASP A 585 4.61 10.03 13.56
N LYS A 586 5.70 10.12 14.35
CA LYS A 586 6.09 11.33 15.11
C LYS A 586 7.03 12.21 14.28
N TYR A 587 6.47 12.83 13.24
CA TYR A 587 7.24 13.55 12.21
C TYR A 587 8.09 14.72 12.73
N GLN A 588 7.51 15.63 13.52
CA GLN A 588 8.24 16.81 14.00
C GLN A 588 9.41 16.45 14.93
N PRO A 589 9.24 15.58 15.96
CA PRO A 589 10.37 15.07 16.74
C PRO A 589 11.41 14.31 15.90
N ALA A 590 10.99 13.60 14.84
CA ALA A 590 11.92 12.91 13.95
C ALA A 590 12.80 13.90 13.18
N ILE A 591 12.23 14.99 12.65
CA ILE A 591 12.98 16.07 11.99
C ILE A 591 14.02 16.67 12.95
N GLU A 592 13.61 16.97 14.17
CA GLU A 592 14.50 17.53 15.21
C GLU A 592 15.66 16.57 15.53
N ALA A 593 15.36 15.28 15.70
CA ALA A 593 16.39 14.26 15.96
C ALA A 593 17.37 14.13 14.78
N LEU A 594 16.88 14.11 13.54
CA LEU A 594 17.75 14.06 12.36
C LEU A 594 18.58 15.35 12.20
N GLN A 595 18.05 16.52 12.58
CA GLN A 595 18.81 17.75 12.60
C GLN A 595 19.92 17.72 13.65
N GLN A 596 19.66 17.15 14.83
CA GLN A 596 20.70 16.91 15.83
C GLN A 596 21.76 15.92 15.35
N ALA A 597 21.37 14.90 14.57
CA ALA A 597 22.33 14.00 13.93
C ALA A 597 23.29 14.76 13.00
N ILE A 598 22.80 15.72 12.21
CA ILE A 598 23.66 16.58 11.37
C ILE A 598 24.54 17.50 12.22
N ASN A 599 23.97 18.14 13.25
CA ASN A 599 24.71 19.09 14.10
C ASN A 599 25.85 18.42 14.87
N THR A 600 25.70 17.14 15.20
CA THR A 600 26.67 16.34 15.96
C THR A 600 27.56 15.47 15.08
N LEU A 601 27.35 15.47 13.75
CA LEU A 601 28.16 14.71 12.81
C LEU A 601 29.60 15.25 12.77
N PRO A 602 30.63 14.41 12.99
CA PRO A 602 32.01 14.85 12.87
C PRO A 602 32.34 15.34 11.46
N LYS A 603 33.24 16.32 11.35
CA LYS A 603 33.69 16.83 10.04
C LYS A 603 34.73 15.88 9.45
N GLY A 604 34.45 15.31 8.28
CA GLY A 604 35.36 14.44 7.55
C GLY A 604 34.84 14.14 6.15
N GLU A 605 35.73 13.88 5.20
CA GLU A 605 35.33 13.62 3.81
C GLU A 605 34.55 12.32 3.66
N ASP A 606 34.93 11.30 4.42
CA ASP A 606 34.28 9.98 4.43
C ASP A 606 32.86 10.00 5.03
N LEU A 607 32.49 11.05 5.76
CA LEU A 607 31.16 11.22 6.37
C LEU A 607 30.17 11.97 5.47
N LYS A 608 30.61 12.50 4.32
CA LYS A 608 29.73 13.19 3.36
C LYS A 608 28.56 12.31 2.90
N ASN A 609 28.81 11.02 2.65
CA ASN A 609 27.79 10.05 2.25
C ASN A 609 26.76 9.78 3.37
N PHE A 610 27.23 9.72 4.63
CA PHE A 610 26.31 9.57 5.75
C PHE A 610 25.47 10.84 5.96
N HIS A 611 26.09 12.03 5.85
CA HIS A 611 25.39 13.32 5.88
C HIS A 611 24.28 13.39 4.83
N SER A 612 24.58 13.08 3.57
CA SER A 612 23.58 13.09 2.49
C SER A 612 22.44 12.08 2.74
N SER A 613 22.74 10.95 3.39
CA SER A 613 21.73 9.97 3.81
C SER A 613 20.80 10.50 4.92
N ILE A 614 21.31 11.28 5.88
CA ILE A 614 20.48 11.93 6.90
C ILE A 614 19.53 12.95 6.25
N LEU A 615 20.06 13.77 5.32
CA LEU A 615 19.26 14.75 4.57
C LEU A 615 18.15 14.08 3.74
N GLN A 616 18.45 12.97 3.04
CA GLN A 616 17.42 12.20 2.35
C GLN A 616 16.29 11.77 3.30
N GLN A 617 16.63 11.24 4.48
CA GLN A 617 15.61 10.84 5.46
C GLN A 617 14.82 12.04 5.99
N GLN A 618 15.46 13.19 6.22
CA GLN A 618 14.74 14.42 6.56
C GLN A 618 13.74 14.83 5.46
N SER A 619 14.11 14.75 4.19
CA SER A 619 13.18 14.99 3.07
C SER A 619 11.95 14.07 3.13
N VAL A 620 12.17 12.77 3.35
CA VAL A 620 11.08 11.78 3.47
C VAL A 620 10.13 12.14 4.62
N VAL A 621 10.68 12.56 5.77
CA VAL A 621 9.87 12.96 6.93
C VAL A 621 9.10 14.25 6.66
N TYR A 622 9.71 15.27 6.05
CA TYR A 622 9.01 16.50 5.65
C TYR A 622 7.88 16.23 4.65
N ARG A 623 8.12 15.38 3.65
CA ARG A 623 7.09 14.98 2.69
C ARG A 623 5.91 14.29 3.38
N SER A 624 6.20 13.34 4.27
CA SER A 624 5.16 12.63 5.03
C SER A 624 4.36 13.57 5.96
N LEU A 625 5.03 14.57 6.55
CA LEU A 625 4.37 15.61 7.33
C LEU A 625 3.44 16.47 6.48
N GLY A 626 3.82 16.78 5.23
CA GLY A 626 2.97 17.47 4.27
C GLY A 626 1.70 16.69 3.92
N ASP A 627 1.82 15.38 3.70
CA ASP A 627 0.68 14.49 3.43
C ASP A 627 -0.32 14.52 4.59
N PHE A 628 0.17 14.42 5.83
CA PHE A 628 -0.67 14.49 7.03
C PHE A 628 -1.35 15.87 7.18
N SER A 629 -0.63 16.97 6.94
CA SER A 629 -1.21 18.32 6.98
C SER A 629 -2.33 18.51 5.96
N THR A 630 -2.23 17.86 4.80
CA THR A 630 -3.30 17.84 3.79
C THR A 630 -4.55 17.13 4.33
N SER A 631 -4.39 15.97 4.97
CA SER A 631 -5.51 15.26 5.61
C SER A 631 -6.17 16.05 6.76
N ALA A 632 -5.46 17.02 7.33
CA ALA A 632 -5.94 17.89 8.40
C ALA A 632 -6.52 19.23 7.92
N GLY A 633 -6.62 19.48 6.60
CA GLY A 633 -7.12 20.75 6.04
C GLY A 633 -6.17 21.94 6.23
N ARG A 634 -4.85 21.68 6.20
CA ARG A 634 -3.78 22.68 6.37
C ARG A 634 -2.89 22.74 5.12
N GLU A 635 -3.47 23.07 3.97
CA GLU A 635 -2.82 22.97 2.65
C GLU A 635 -1.61 23.90 2.52
N ARG A 636 -1.67 25.10 3.12
CA ARG A 636 -0.52 26.02 3.12
C ARG A 636 0.68 25.42 3.84
N GLU A 637 0.46 24.86 5.03
CA GLU A 637 1.50 24.21 5.82
C GLU A 637 2.04 22.96 5.10
N ALA A 638 1.15 22.20 4.45
CA ALA A 638 1.55 21.07 3.62
C ALA A 638 2.53 21.49 2.50
N ARG A 639 2.19 22.57 1.78
CA ARG A 639 3.04 23.11 0.72
C ARG A 639 4.38 23.63 1.26
N GLU A 640 4.38 24.31 2.40
CA GLU A 640 5.60 24.75 3.07
C GLU A 640 6.50 23.55 3.44
N ASN A 641 5.93 22.46 3.97
CA ASN A 641 6.65 21.23 4.28
C ASN A 641 7.24 20.54 3.03
N TYR A 642 6.50 20.48 1.92
CA TYR A 642 7.03 19.94 0.67
C TYR A 642 8.20 20.77 0.11
N GLU A 643 8.14 22.10 0.20
CA GLU A 643 9.27 22.97 -0.20
C GLU A 643 10.50 22.78 0.71
N GLN A 644 10.30 22.50 2.01
CA GLN A 644 11.40 22.11 2.90
C GLN A 644 11.99 20.75 2.50
N ALA A 645 11.16 19.75 2.19
CA ALA A 645 11.62 18.47 1.67
C ALA A 645 12.49 18.65 0.41
N LEU A 646 12.02 19.49 -0.52
CA LEU A 646 12.74 19.80 -1.77
C LEU A 646 14.08 20.49 -1.51
N THR A 647 14.13 21.40 -0.53
CA THR A 647 15.35 22.09 -0.13
C THR A 647 16.40 21.11 0.39
N VAL A 648 15.99 20.24 1.32
CA VAL A 648 16.86 19.27 1.97
C VAL A 648 17.34 18.19 0.98
N ILE A 649 16.48 17.68 0.10
CA ILE A 649 16.92 16.68 -0.89
C ILE A 649 17.88 17.26 -1.92
N ASN A 650 17.73 18.54 -2.30
CA ASN A 650 18.70 19.20 -3.16
C ASN A 650 20.07 19.37 -2.46
N GLN A 651 20.11 19.54 -1.14
CA GLN A 651 21.36 19.51 -0.36
C GLN A 651 21.99 18.12 -0.34
N ALA A 652 21.19 17.05 -0.20
CA ALA A 652 21.71 15.68 -0.30
C ALA A 652 22.33 15.41 -1.68
N ILE A 653 21.68 15.84 -2.76
CA ILE A 653 22.16 15.71 -4.13
C ILE A 653 23.45 16.51 -4.35
N SER A 654 23.58 17.71 -3.79
CA SER A 654 24.81 18.51 -3.95
C SER A 654 26.02 17.88 -3.26
N LEU A 655 25.80 17.18 -2.14
CA LEU A 655 26.85 16.43 -1.44
C LEU A 655 27.23 15.14 -2.17
N PHE A 656 26.26 14.43 -2.75
CA PHE A 656 26.50 13.15 -3.40
C PHE A 656 25.58 12.97 -4.64
N PRO A 657 25.96 13.54 -5.80
CA PRO A 657 25.09 13.68 -6.96
C PRO A 657 24.87 12.39 -7.77
N ASN A 658 25.61 11.32 -7.46
CA ASN A 658 25.55 10.05 -8.18
C ASN A 658 24.63 9.02 -7.51
N ASN A 659 23.92 9.36 -6.43
CA ASN A 659 22.95 8.47 -5.80
C ASN A 659 21.56 8.64 -6.44
N PRO A 660 21.04 7.62 -7.14
CA PRO A 660 19.79 7.74 -7.86
C PRO A 660 18.56 7.74 -6.95
N ASN A 661 18.64 7.20 -5.73
CA ASN A 661 17.55 7.24 -4.75
C ASN A 661 17.22 8.69 -4.33
N TYR A 662 18.20 9.61 -4.40
CA TYR A 662 17.94 11.02 -4.09
C TYR A 662 17.10 11.72 -5.15
N TYR A 663 17.29 11.37 -6.43
CA TYR A 663 16.45 11.89 -7.49
C TYR A 663 15.05 11.27 -7.49
N ASN A 664 14.92 10.01 -7.05
CA ASN A 664 13.61 9.43 -6.76
C ASN A 664 12.86 10.19 -5.66
N GLU A 665 13.52 10.49 -4.53
CA GLU A 665 12.88 11.28 -3.47
C GLU A 665 12.57 12.71 -3.95
N LYS A 666 13.47 13.34 -4.72
CA LYS A 666 13.20 14.64 -5.35
C LYS A 666 11.99 14.60 -6.27
N TRP A 667 11.86 13.55 -7.09
CA TRP A 667 10.68 13.32 -7.91
C TRP A 667 9.42 13.22 -7.03
N ALA A 668 9.44 12.41 -5.96
CA ALA A 668 8.29 12.22 -5.09
C ALA A 668 7.83 13.54 -4.44
N VAL A 669 8.77 14.39 -4.01
CA VAL A 669 8.46 15.73 -3.47
C VAL A 669 7.88 16.64 -4.56
N LEU A 670 8.42 16.62 -5.77
CA LEU A 670 7.93 17.44 -6.87
C LEU A 670 6.54 17.01 -7.35
N ASP A 671 6.22 15.71 -7.28
CA ASP A 671 4.89 15.16 -7.52
C ASP A 671 3.88 15.72 -6.51
N SER A 672 4.22 15.72 -5.21
CA SER A 672 3.40 16.33 -4.14
C SER A 672 3.22 17.85 -4.30
N LEU A 673 4.18 18.53 -4.96
CA LEU A 673 4.10 19.96 -5.29
C LEU A 673 3.38 20.25 -6.62
N GLU A 674 2.93 19.22 -7.34
CA GLU A 674 2.34 19.31 -8.68
C GLU A 674 3.28 19.94 -9.72
N ARG A 675 4.60 19.87 -9.49
CA ARG A 675 5.66 20.41 -10.38
C ARG A 675 6.12 19.33 -11.36
N TYR A 676 5.20 18.88 -12.20
CA TYR A 676 5.36 17.64 -12.97
C TYR A 676 6.54 17.65 -13.95
N ASP A 677 6.85 18.77 -14.60
CA ASP A 677 7.98 18.85 -15.55
C ASP A 677 9.34 18.69 -14.85
N GLU A 678 9.49 19.30 -13.67
CA GLU A 678 10.69 19.14 -12.85
C GLU A 678 10.78 17.73 -12.26
N GLY A 679 9.64 17.16 -11.85
CA GLY A 679 9.55 15.77 -11.41
C GLY A 679 10.01 14.81 -12.50
N LEU A 680 9.57 15.03 -13.75
CA LEU A 680 9.98 14.25 -14.90
C LEU A 680 11.50 14.36 -15.17
N ALA A 681 12.10 15.53 -14.98
CA ALA A 681 13.55 15.70 -15.07
C ALA A 681 14.29 14.91 -13.97
N ALA A 682 13.78 14.94 -12.74
CA ALA A 682 14.35 14.19 -11.62
C ALA A 682 14.30 12.67 -11.87
N ILE A 683 13.15 12.12 -12.30
CA ILE A 683 13.05 10.67 -12.56
C ILE A 683 13.91 10.25 -13.76
N ASN A 684 14.07 11.09 -14.78
CA ASN A 684 15.00 10.83 -15.88
C ASN A 684 16.45 10.73 -15.41
N GLN A 685 16.86 11.59 -14.47
CA GLN A 685 18.19 11.54 -13.89
C GLN A 685 18.39 10.27 -13.03
N ALA A 686 17.37 9.85 -12.28
CA ALA A 686 17.40 8.59 -11.54
C ALA A 686 17.62 7.40 -12.49
N ILE A 687 16.82 7.32 -13.57
CA ILE A 687 16.92 6.27 -14.60
C ILE A 687 18.30 6.27 -15.28
N TYR A 688 18.84 7.46 -15.59
CA TYR A 688 20.17 7.59 -16.21
C TYR A 688 21.28 7.01 -15.31
N LEU A 689 21.21 7.27 -14.00
CA LEU A 689 22.18 6.79 -13.03
C LEU A 689 22.04 5.29 -12.75
N ALA A 690 20.81 4.77 -12.63
CA ALA A 690 20.55 3.36 -12.39
C ALA A 690 19.17 2.92 -12.94
N PRO A 691 19.09 2.32 -14.14
CA PRO A 691 17.82 1.82 -14.67
C PRO A 691 17.12 0.83 -13.73
N ARG A 692 15.91 1.17 -13.29
CA ARG A 692 15.07 0.35 -12.37
C ARG A 692 13.63 0.26 -12.87
N ALA A 693 13.01 -0.90 -12.71
CA ALA A 693 11.66 -1.15 -13.22
C ALA A 693 10.63 -0.16 -12.65
N LEU A 694 10.70 0.14 -11.35
CA LEU A 694 9.79 1.09 -10.70
C LEU A 694 9.85 2.48 -11.33
N TRP A 695 11.03 2.99 -11.68
CA TRP A 695 11.18 4.35 -12.23
C TRP A 695 10.63 4.48 -13.64
N TYR A 696 10.74 3.43 -14.45
CA TYR A 696 10.05 3.36 -15.73
C TYR A 696 8.52 3.34 -15.54
N VAL A 697 7.99 2.59 -14.57
CA VAL A 697 6.54 2.61 -14.28
C VAL A 697 6.07 3.99 -13.85
N ILE A 698 6.85 4.68 -13.00
CA ILE A 698 6.57 6.05 -12.57
C ILE A 698 6.54 7.00 -13.77
N ARG A 699 7.56 6.95 -14.63
CA ARG A 699 7.65 7.82 -15.81
C ARG A 699 6.56 7.52 -16.84
N ALA A 700 6.20 6.24 -17.01
CA ALA A 700 5.07 5.83 -17.84
C ALA A 700 3.76 6.50 -17.41
N ARG A 701 3.51 6.58 -16.09
CA ARG A 701 2.32 7.26 -15.54
C ARG A 701 2.28 8.74 -15.92
N TYR A 702 3.43 9.41 -15.90
CA TYR A 702 3.53 10.81 -16.31
C TYR A 702 3.26 10.98 -17.81
N TYR A 703 3.87 10.13 -18.65
CA TYR A 703 3.58 10.13 -20.09
C TYR A 703 2.11 9.85 -20.39
N PHE A 704 1.47 8.98 -19.62
CA PHE A 704 0.05 8.72 -19.72
C PHE A 704 -0.80 9.97 -19.45
N PHE A 705 -0.52 10.71 -18.37
CA PHE A 705 -1.23 11.97 -18.07
C PHE A 705 -0.99 13.06 -19.11
N GLN A 706 0.18 13.07 -19.75
CA GLN A 706 0.49 13.96 -20.88
C GLN A 706 -0.09 13.46 -22.22
N GLN A 707 -0.90 12.39 -22.23
CA GLN A 707 -1.46 11.76 -23.42
C GLN A 707 -0.40 11.23 -24.41
N LYS A 708 0.84 11.03 -23.94
CA LYS A 708 1.95 10.44 -24.70
C LYS A 708 1.92 8.92 -24.54
N TYR A 709 0.87 8.30 -25.08
CA TYR A 709 0.55 6.91 -24.79
C TYR A 709 1.62 5.91 -25.24
N ASP A 710 2.25 6.13 -26.40
CA ASP A 710 3.28 5.23 -26.91
C ASP A 710 4.52 5.19 -25.99
N LEU A 711 4.97 6.36 -25.50
CA LEU A 711 6.08 6.43 -24.54
C LEU A 711 5.75 5.76 -23.21
N ALA A 712 4.50 5.88 -22.74
CA ALA A 712 4.06 5.19 -21.53
C ALA A 712 4.10 3.67 -21.70
N LEU A 713 3.67 3.17 -22.86
CA LEU A 713 3.70 1.74 -23.17
C LEU A 713 5.14 1.22 -23.27
N ASP A 714 6.03 1.96 -23.91
CA ASP A 714 7.46 1.63 -24.02
C ASP A 714 8.12 1.53 -22.64
N ASP A 715 7.82 2.47 -21.74
CA ASP A 715 8.35 2.45 -20.38
C ASP A 715 7.80 1.25 -19.58
N HIS A 716 6.52 0.91 -19.71
CA HIS A 716 5.99 -0.31 -19.08
C HIS A 716 6.65 -1.59 -19.62
N ASN A 717 6.89 -1.67 -20.94
CA ASN A 717 7.61 -2.78 -21.54
C ASN A 717 9.04 -2.85 -21.02
N LYS A 718 9.72 -1.70 -20.90
CA LYS A 718 11.08 -1.66 -20.35
C LYS A 718 11.11 -2.07 -18.89
N ALA A 719 10.14 -1.66 -18.08
CA ALA A 719 10.01 -2.08 -16.70
C ALA A 719 9.87 -3.61 -16.57
N ILE A 720 9.07 -4.24 -17.43
CA ILE A 720 8.90 -5.70 -17.48
C ILE A 720 10.17 -6.39 -17.98
N GLU A 721 10.89 -5.81 -18.94
CA GLU A 721 12.18 -6.33 -19.42
C GLU A 721 13.23 -6.33 -18.29
N LEU A 722 13.27 -5.26 -17.48
CA LEU A 722 14.19 -5.12 -16.35
C LEU A 722 13.83 -6.05 -15.19
N ASN A 723 12.54 -6.14 -14.84
CA ASN A 723 12.05 -6.98 -13.76
C ASN A 723 10.77 -7.71 -14.18
N PRO A 724 10.89 -8.91 -14.80
CA PRO A 724 9.73 -9.67 -15.29
C PRO A 724 8.76 -10.12 -14.20
N ASN A 725 9.19 -10.05 -12.94
CA ASN A 725 8.41 -10.42 -11.76
C ASN A 725 7.82 -9.19 -11.04
N TYR A 726 7.91 -7.99 -11.63
CA TYR A 726 7.38 -6.77 -11.03
C TYR A 726 5.91 -6.55 -11.35
N ALA A 727 5.02 -6.99 -10.45
CA ALA A 727 3.57 -6.95 -10.63
C ALA A 727 3.02 -5.55 -11.02
N LEU A 728 3.59 -4.47 -10.48
CA LEU A 728 3.16 -3.10 -10.75
C LEU A 728 3.34 -2.70 -12.22
N ALA A 729 4.36 -3.23 -12.91
CA ALA A 729 4.58 -2.94 -14.33
C ALA A 729 3.49 -3.53 -15.23
N TYR A 730 3.08 -4.79 -14.98
CA TYR A 730 1.96 -5.40 -15.67
C TYR A 730 0.65 -4.69 -15.33
N PHE A 731 0.41 -4.35 -14.07
CA PHE A 731 -0.78 -3.58 -13.68
C PHE A 731 -0.86 -2.23 -14.42
N GLY A 732 0.25 -1.49 -14.50
CA GLY A 732 0.34 -0.23 -15.22
C GLY A 732 0.04 -0.40 -16.71
N ARG A 733 0.67 -1.40 -17.36
CA ARG A 733 0.43 -1.71 -18.78
C ARG A 733 -1.00 -2.20 -19.04
N GLY A 734 -1.56 -3.00 -18.15
CA GLY A 734 -2.96 -3.44 -18.24
C GLY A 734 -3.93 -2.27 -18.17
N THR A 735 -3.66 -1.30 -17.31
CA THR A 735 -4.44 -0.05 -17.19
C THR A 735 -4.34 0.79 -18.46
N HIS A 736 -3.16 0.82 -19.07
CA HIS A 736 -2.95 1.45 -20.37
C HIS A 736 -3.74 0.76 -21.50
N TYR A 737 -3.72 -0.58 -21.54
CA TYR A 737 -4.52 -1.32 -22.53
C TYR A 737 -6.02 -1.12 -22.33
N LEU A 738 -6.48 -1.02 -21.09
CA LEU A 738 -7.89 -0.76 -20.78
C LEU A 738 -8.34 0.60 -21.31
N SER A 739 -7.52 1.66 -21.17
CA SER A 739 -7.86 2.98 -21.72
C SER A 739 -7.91 3.00 -23.26
N GLN A 740 -7.16 2.12 -23.92
CA GLN A 740 -7.23 1.90 -25.37
C GLN A 740 -8.32 0.90 -25.79
N GLN A 741 -9.20 0.49 -24.87
CA GLN A 741 -10.26 -0.50 -25.09
C GLN A 741 -9.75 -1.90 -25.50
N LYS A 742 -8.46 -2.19 -25.29
CA LYS A 742 -7.82 -3.49 -25.56
C LYS A 742 -8.02 -4.44 -24.38
N SER A 743 -9.29 -4.83 -24.17
CA SER A 743 -9.74 -5.60 -23.00
C SER A 743 -8.98 -6.91 -22.76
N ASP A 744 -8.66 -7.67 -23.81
CA ASP A 744 -8.00 -8.99 -23.66
C ASP A 744 -6.55 -8.87 -23.18
N LEU A 745 -5.83 -7.85 -23.67
CA LEU A 745 -4.47 -7.55 -23.22
C LEU A 745 -4.46 -7.04 -21.78
N ALA A 746 -5.42 -6.16 -21.43
CA ALA A 746 -5.58 -5.68 -20.07
C ALA A 746 -5.86 -6.84 -19.09
N LEU A 747 -6.76 -7.76 -19.46
CA LEU A 747 -7.07 -8.94 -18.65
C LEU A 747 -5.84 -9.83 -18.45
N THR A 748 -5.05 -10.05 -19.50
CA THR A 748 -3.82 -10.84 -19.44
C THR A 748 -2.82 -10.25 -18.46
N ASP A 749 -2.60 -8.93 -18.53
CA ASP A 749 -1.68 -8.23 -17.65
C ASP A 749 -2.18 -8.16 -16.20
N TYR A 750 -3.48 -7.96 -15.96
CA TYR A 750 -4.04 -8.02 -14.61
C TYR A 750 -3.93 -9.42 -14.00
N ASN A 751 -4.17 -10.48 -14.80
CA ASN A 751 -3.95 -11.85 -14.35
C ASN A 751 -2.49 -12.08 -13.98
N LYS A 752 -1.54 -11.59 -14.79
CA LYS A 752 -0.12 -11.73 -14.50
C LYS A 752 0.30 -10.95 -13.25
N ALA A 753 -0.21 -9.73 -13.07
CA ALA A 753 0.04 -8.93 -11.87
C ALA A 753 -0.44 -9.64 -10.59
N ILE A 754 -1.62 -10.28 -10.64
CA ILE A 754 -2.18 -11.06 -9.52
C ILE A 754 -1.42 -12.37 -9.29
N GLU A 755 -0.98 -13.04 -10.36
CA GLU A 755 -0.13 -14.24 -10.27
C GLU A 755 1.19 -13.92 -9.55
N LEU A 756 1.81 -12.78 -9.89
CA LEU A 756 3.08 -12.35 -9.30
C LEU A 756 2.90 -11.83 -7.86
N ASN A 757 1.83 -11.10 -7.58
CA ASN A 757 1.48 -10.61 -6.25
C ASN A 757 -0.01 -10.89 -5.92
N PRO A 758 -0.32 -12.01 -5.26
CA PRO A 758 -1.69 -12.36 -4.87
C PRO A 758 -2.32 -11.41 -3.85
N ASN A 759 -1.54 -10.56 -3.19
CA ASN A 759 -1.99 -9.53 -2.26
C ASN A 759 -2.05 -8.14 -2.92
N PHE A 760 -2.15 -8.06 -4.25
CA PHE A 760 -2.22 -6.79 -4.97
C PHE A 760 -3.66 -6.30 -5.16
N ALA A 761 -4.21 -5.65 -4.12
CA ALA A 761 -5.61 -5.19 -4.10
C ALA A 761 -6.03 -4.38 -5.36
N MET A 762 -5.15 -3.51 -5.85
CA MET A 762 -5.44 -2.67 -7.03
C MET A 762 -5.66 -3.49 -8.31
N ALA A 763 -4.88 -4.57 -8.51
CA ALA A 763 -5.02 -5.43 -9.68
C ALA A 763 -6.35 -6.18 -9.67
N TYR A 764 -6.78 -6.70 -8.52
CA TYR A 764 -8.12 -7.27 -8.37
C TYR A 764 -9.21 -6.23 -8.66
N SER A 765 -9.12 -5.05 -8.07
CA SER A 765 -10.12 -4.00 -8.29
C SER A 765 -10.25 -3.60 -9.77
N HIS A 766 -9.14 -3.46 -10.50
CA HIS A 766 -9.16 -3.09 -11.92
C HIS A 766 -9.59 -4.25 -12.83
N ARG A 767 -9.25 -5.49 -12.49
CA ARG A 767 -9.79 -6.67 -13.18
C ARG A 767 -11.30 -6.82 -12.94
N GLY A 768 -11.76 -6.52 -11.72
CA GLY A 768 -13.17 -6.43 -11.38
C GLY A 768 -13.91 -5.36 -12.19
N LEU A 769 -13.30 -4.18 -12.40
CA LEU A 769 -13.83 -3.15 -13.29
C LEU A 769 -13.99 -3.68 -14.72
N LEU A 770 -12.95 -4.32 -15.25
CA LEU A 770 -12.99 -4.91 -16.59
C LEU A 770 -14.08 -5.98 -16.71
N TYR A 771 -14.23 -6.86 -15.72
CA TYR A 771 -15.33 -7.83 -15.71
C TYR A 771 -16.71 -7.18 -15.63
N SER A 772 -16.85 -6.10 -14.87
CA SER A 772 -18.09 -5.32 -14.80
C SER A 772 -18.46 -4.72 -16.16
N LEU A 773 -17.49 -4.12 -16.87
CA LEU A 773 -17.66 -3.60 -18.24
C LEU A 773 -18.06 -4.69 -19.23
N GLN A 774 -17.56 -5.92 -19.03
CA GLN A 774 -17.93 -7.11 -19.82
C GLN A 774 -19.24 -7.77 -19.34
N LYS A 775 -19.95 -7.17 -18.37
CA LYS A 775 -21.17 -7.70 -17.75
C LYS A 775 -20.99 -9.07 -17.07
N LYS A 776 -19.76 -9.43 -16.71
CA LYS A 776 -19.41 -10.65 -15.97
C LYS A 776 -19.48 -10.38 -14.46
N TYR A 777 -20.69 -10.13 -13.97
CA TYR A 777 -20.92 -9.57 -12.64
C TYR A 777 -20.41 -10.45 -11.48
N ASP A 778 -20.52 -11.78 -11.57
CA ASP A 778 -20.06 -12.67 -10.49
C ASP A 778 -18.54 -12.63 -10.31
N LEU A 779 -17.79 -12.56 -11.43
CA LEU A 779 -16.35 -12.40 -11.39
C LEU A 779 -15.95 -11.02 -10.85
N ALA A 780 -16.65 -9.97 -11.28
CA ALA A 780 -16.42 -8.61 -10.78
C ALA A 780 -16.63 -8.52 -9.26
N LEU A 781 -17.72 -9.10 -8.76
CA LEU A 781 -18.04 -9.13 -7.32
C LEU A 781 -16.97 -9.86 -6.51
N THR A 782 -16.48 -10.98 -7.03
CA THR A 782 -15.41 -11.77 -6.41
C THR A 782 -14.12 -10.94 -6.29
N ASP A 783 -13.72 -10.28 -7.37
CA ASP A 783 -12.51 -9.48 -7.42
C ASP A 783 -12.60 -8.23 -6.53
N TYR A 784 -13.71 -7.48 -6.54
CA TYR A 784 -13.86 -6.34 -5.62
C TYR A 784 -13.85 -6.77 -4.16
N SER A 785 -14.48 -7.89 -3.83
CA SER A 785 -14.49 -8.41 -2.46
C SER A 785 -13.09 -8.85 -2.03
N LYS A 786 -12.32 -9.46 -2.93
CA LYS A 786 -10.92 -9.83 -2.65
C LYS A 786 -10.03 -8.59 -2.49
N ALA A 787 -10.23 -7.55 -3.31
CA ALA A 787 -9.51 -6.29 -3.17
C ALA A 787 -9.73 -5.64 -1.80
N ILE A 788 -10.98 -5.64 -1.32
CA ILE A 788 -11.37 -5.13 0.01
C ILE A 788 -10.82 -6.01 1.14
N GLU A 789 -10.83 -7.35 0.98
CA GLU A 789 -10.22 -8.27 1.95
C GLU A 789 -8.72 -8.00 2.12
N ILE A 790 -8.01 -7.75 1.01
CA ILE A 790 -6.58 -7.46 1.02
C ILE A 790 -6.30 -6.05 1.58
N ASN A 791 -7.06 -5.04 1.14
CA ASN A 791 -6.94 -3.67 1.61
C ASN A 791 -8.32 -3.08 1.97
N PRO A 792 -8.71 -3.15 3.26
CA PRO A 792 -9.99 -2.62 3.73
C PRO A 792 -10.12 -1.09 3.62
N ASN A 793 -9.02 -0.36 3.39
CA ASN A 793 -9.03 1.10 3.25
C ASN A 793 -9.18 1.55 1.78
N LEU A 794 -9.41 0.63 0.84
CA LEU A 794 -9.51 0.95 -0.59
C LEU A 794 -10.91 1.46 -0.97
N ALA A 795 -11.20 2.75 -0.70
CA ALA A 795 -12.51 3.38 -0.92
C ALA A 795 -13.11 3.16 -2.32
N TYR A 796 -12.29 3.23 -3.38
CA TYR A 796 -12.74 2.99 -4.77
C TYR A 796 -13.32 1.58 -4.98
N ALA A 797 -12.76 0.55 -4.34
CA ALA A 797 -13.27 -0.82 -4.49
C ALA A 797 -14.68 -0.98 -3.89
N TYR A 798 -14.96 -0.29 -2.78
CA TYR A 798 -16.31 -0.21 -2.20
C TYR A 798 -17.28 0.47 -3.16
N VAL A 799 -16.93 1.63 -3.73
CA VAL A 799 -17.83 2.32 -4.69
C VAL A 799 -18.17 1.42 -5.88
N ASN A 800 -17.18 0.76 -6.48
CA ASN A 800 -17.44 -0.11 -7.63
C ASN A 800 -18.31 -1.32 -7.28
N ARG A 801 -18.08 -1.94 -6.11
CA ARG A 801 -18.92 -3.04 -5.65
C ARG A 801 -20.33 -2.55 -5.31
N GLY A 802 -20.47 -1.35 -4.77
CA GLY A 802 -21.74 -0.69 -4.54
C GLY A 802 -22.53 -0.44 -5.82
N VAL A 803 -21.85 0.03 -6.88
CA VAL A 803 -22.46 0.18 -8.23
C VAL A 803 -22.96 -1.17 -8.74
N LEU A 804 -22.14 -2.22 -8.61
CA LEU A 804 -22.53 -3.56 -9.02
C LEU A 804 -23.74 -4.11 -8.24
N TYR A 805 -23.79 -3.88 -6.92
CA TYR A 805 -24.95 -4.24 -6.11
C TYR A 805 -26.20 -3.47 -6.51
N GLN A 806 -26.07 -2.19 -6.87
CA GLN A 806 -27.17 -1.38 -7.37
C GLN A 806 -27.72 -1.94 -8.69
N ASP A 807 -26.85 -2.33 -9.62
CA ASP A 807 -27.25 -2.98 -10.89
C ASP A 807 -27.97 -4.31 -10.67
N GLN A 808 -27.59 -5.04 -9.60
CA GLN A 808 -28.27 -6.26 -9.15
C GLN A 808 -29.51 -6.02 -8.27
N GLN A 809 -29.93 -4.76 -8.09
CA GLN A 809 -31.05 -4.34 -7.23
C GLN A 809 -30.88 -4.67 -5.73
N LYS A 810 -29.64 -4.92 -5.28
CA LYS A 810 -29.27 -5.16 -3.87
C LYS A 810 -28.99 -3.84 -3.15
N TYR A 811 -30.02 -3.01 -3.01
CA TYR A 811 -29.88 -1.60 -2.64
C TYR A 811 -29.25 -1.36 -1.25
N GLU A 812 -29.55 -2.19 -0.25
CA GLU A 812 -28.98 -2.02 1.11
C GLU A 812 -27.46 -2.27 1.14
N LEU A 813 -26.99 -3.24 0.37
CA LEU A 813 -25.55 -3.52 0.25
C LEU A 813 -24.83 -2.41 -0.51
N ALA A 814 -25.46 -1.89 -1.57
CA ALA A 814 -24.93 -0.75 -2.33
C ALA A 814 -24.74 0.49 -1.44
N LEU A 815 -25.78 0.84 -0.66
CA LEU A 815 -25.73 1.97 0.26
C LEU A 815 -24.65 1.80 1.34
N THR A 816 -24.52 0.58 1.89
CA THR A 816 -23.48 0.24 2.87
C THR A 816 -22.09 0.50 2.31
N ASP A 817 -21.81 0.02 1.11
CA ASP A 817 -20.52 0.20 0.44
C ASP A 817 -20.24 1.68 0.12
N TYR A 818 -21.24 2.44 -0.35
CA TYR A 818 -21.06 3.88 -0.56
C TYR A 818 -20.76 4.64 0.73
N ASN A 819 -21.44 4.31 1.84
CA ASN A 819 -21.17 4.92 3.13
C ASN A 819 -19.77 4.58 3.64
N GLN A 820 -19.34 3.32 3.49
CA GLN A 820 -17.99 2.91 3.87
C GLN A 820 -16.93 3.64 3.04
N ALA A 821 -17.12 3.78 1.73
CA ALA A 821 -16.20 4.53 0.88
C ALA A 821 -16.03 5.99 1.34
N ILE A 822 -17.13 6.66 1.67
CA ILE A 822 -17.13 8.04 2.18
C ILE A 822 -16.52 8.15 3.58
N GLN A 823 -16.71 7.13 4.43
CA GLN A 823 -16.07 7.09 5.74
C GLN A 823 -14.55 6.94 5.63
N LEU A 824 -14.08 6.13 4.67
CA LEU A 824 -12.66 5.91 4.41
C LEU A 824 -12.00 7.14 3.76
N ASP A 825 -12.69 7.78 2.82
CA ASP A 825 -12.24 9.00 2.16
C ASP A 825 -13.40 10.03 2.04
N PRO A 826 -13.50 10.97 3.00
CA PRO A 826 -14.52 12.02 2.99
C PRO A 826 -14.40 13.04 1.85
N ASN A 827 -13.28 13.03 1.12
CA ASN A 827 -13.06 13.91 -0.03
C ASN A 827 -13.26 13.16 -1.36
N TYR A 828 -13.71 11.91 -1.32
CA TYR A 828 -13.91 11.11 -2.51
C TYR A 828 -15.20 11.47 -3.27
N ALA A 829 -15.11 12.50 -4.10
CA ALA A 829 -16.22 13.05 -4.89
C ALA A 829 -17.07 11.98 -5.60
N TRP A 830 -16.43 10.98 -6.21
CA TRP A 830 -17.14 9.92 -6.94
C TRP A 830 -18.08 9.08 -6.07
N ALA A 831 -17.73 8.85 -4.80
CA ALA A 831 -18.60 8.13 -3.88
C ALA A 831 -19.89 8.91 -3.59
N TYR A 832 -19.78 10.23 -3.40
CA TYR A 832 -20.93 11.13 -3.25
C TYR A 832 -21.76 11.18 -4.54
N THR A 833 -21.15 11.27 -5.72
CA THR A 833 -21.89 11.23 -6.99
C THR A 833 -22.73 9.95 -7.11
N ARG A 834 -22.13 8.79 -6.82
CA ARG A 834 -22.82 7.49 -6.90
C ARG A 834 -23.92 7.36 -5.85
N ARG A 835 -23.68 7.78 -4.61
CA ARG A 835 -24.70 7.75 -3.55
C ARG A 835 -25.83 8.77 -3.79
N GLY A 836 -25.51 9.95 -4.32
CA GLY A 836 -26.48 10.95 -4.73
C GLY A 836 -27.42 10.43 -5.82
N SER A 837 -26.87 9.80 -6.87
CA SER A 837 -27.67 9.16 -7.92
C SER A 837 -28.50 7.99 -7.37
N PHE A 838 -27.96 7.21 -6.45
CA PHE A 838 -28.70 6.16 -5.75
C PHE A 838 -29.91 6.73 -4.99
N TYR A 839 -29.74 7.79 -4.21
CA TYR A 839 -30.83 8.44 -3.47
C TYR A 839 -31.87 9.07 -4.39
N GLN A 840 -31.45 9.67 -5.51
CA GLN A 840 -32.34 10.23 -6.51
C GLN A 840 -33.26 9.15 -7.10
N ASN A 841 -32.72 7.98 -7.45
CA ASN A 841 -33.51 6.86 -7.96
C ASN A 841 -34.53 6.34 -6.93
N GLN A 842 -34.18 6.40 -5.64
CA GLN A 842 -35.06 6.05 -4.52
C GLN A 842 -36.01 7.18 -4.10
N LYS A 843 -36.06 8.28 -4.86
CA LYS A 843 -36.86 9.48 -4.58
C LYS A 843 -36.56 10.15 -3.23
N LYS A 844 -35.37 9.92 -2.67
CA LYS A 844 -34.87 10.56 -1.44
C LYS A 844 -34.14 11.86 -1.78
N TYR A 845 -34.89 12.86 -2.22
CA TYR A 845 -34.34 14.04 -2.91
C TYR A 845 -33.44 14.92 -2.04
N GLU A 846 -33.77 15.13 -0.77
CA GLU A 846 -32.93 15.92 0.16
C GLU A 846 -31.52 15.33 0.31
N LEU A 847 -31.42 14.01 0.45
CA LEU A 847 -30.14 13.32 0.58
C LEU A 847 -29.33 13.34 -0.73
N ALA A 848 -30.01 13.18 -1.87
CA ALA A 848 -29.37 13.29 -3.19
C ALA A 848 -28.77 14.68 -3.42
N LEU A 849 -29.53 15.73 -3.11
CA LEU A 849 -29.08 17.11 -3.25
C LEU A 849 -27.90 17.43 -2.32
N ALA A 850 -27.93 16.93 -1.08
CA ALA A 850 -26.82 17.08 -0.15
C ALA A 850 -25.51 16.47 -0.70
N ASP A 851 -25.59 15.26 -1.28
CA ASP A 851 -24.42 14.60 -1.88
C ASP A 851 -23.91 15.35 -3.12
N TYR A 852 -24.79 15.80 -4.03
CA TYR A 852 -24.37 16.59 -5.19
C TYR A 852 -23.75 17.95 -4.80
N ASN A 853 -24.31 18.62 -3.79
CA ASN A 853 -23.73 19.84 -3.24
C ASN A 853 -22.35 19.59 -2.61
N LYS A 854 -22.16 18.43 -1.97
CA LYS A 854 -20.86 18.06 -1.43
C LYS A 854 -19.81 17.87 -2.53
N VAL A 855 -20.16 17.25 -3.66
CA VAL A 855 -19.25 17.14 -4.82
C VAL A 855 -18.80 18.52 -5.32
N ILE A 856 -19.74 19.44 -5.50
CA ILE A 856 -19.44 20.82 -5.94
C ILE A 856 -18.62 21.58 -4.88
N GLN A 857 -18.85 21.33 -3.59
CA GLN A 857 -18.03 21.89 -2.52
C GLN A 857 -16.58 21.38 -2.59
N LEU A 858 -16.38 20.10 -2.89
CA LEU A 858 -15.06 19.49 -3.03
C LEU A 858 -14.31 20.01 -4.26
N ASN A 859 -15.02 20.18 -5.39
CA ASN A 859 -14.45 20.77 -6.60
C ASN A 859 -15.47 21.71 -7.29
N PRO A 860 -15.37 23.03 -7.06
CA PRO A 860 -16.26 24.02 -7.69
C PRO A 860 -16.09 24.15 -9.22
N ASN A 861 -15.04 23.54 -9.79
CA ASN A 861 -14.80 23.53 -11.23
C ASN A 861 -15.18 22.18 -11.88
N ASP A 862 -15.81 21.27 -11.14
CA ASP A 862 -16.29 19.99 -11.67
C ASP A 862 -17.57 20.18 -12.51
N SER A 863 -17.41 20.24 -13.83
CA SER A 863 -18.51 20.36 -14.79
C SER A 863 -19.52 19.20 -14.71
N ASP A 864 -19.07 17.98 -14.40
CA ASP A 864 -19.96 16.81 -14.32
C ASP A 864 -20.82 16.87 -13.06
N ALA A 865 -20.30 17.42 -11.97
CA ALA A 865 -21.07 17.65 -10.75
C ALA A 865 -22.27 18.59 -10.99
N TYR A 866 -22.06 19.69 -11.70
CA TYR A 866 -23.15 20.59 -12.10
C TYR A 866 -24.12 19.91 -13.07
N THR A 867 -23.63 19.11 -14.02
CA THR A 867 -24.51 18.37 -14.93
C THR A 867 -25.40 17.37 -14.19
N ASN A 868 -24.83 16.64 -13.20
CA ASN A 868 -25.58 15.70 -12.38
C ASN A 868 -26.63 16.40 -11.51
N ARG A 869 -26.29 17.53 -10.89
CA ARG A 869 -27.25 18.32 -10.09
C ARG A 869 -28.31 19.01 -10.96
N GLY A 870 -27.95 19.46 -12.16
CA GLY A 870 -28.90 19.96 -13.15
C GLY A 870 -29.92 18.89 -13.56
N SER A 871 -29.46 17.65 -13.78
CA SER A 871 -30.33 16.49 -14.07
C SER A 871 -31.25 16.16 -12.90
N PHE A 872 -30.74 16.26 -11.67
CA PHE A 872 -31.56 16.16 -10.47
C PHE A 872 -32.69 17.21 -10.45
N TYR A 873 -32.38 18.50 -10.66
CA TYR A 873 -33.38 19.57 -10.69
C TYR A 873 -34.39 19.41 -11.84
N GLN A 874 -33.94 18.97 -13.01
CA GLN A 874 -34.81 18.68 -14.15
C GLN A 874 -35.85 17.61 -13.80
N ASN A 875 -35.45 16.55 -13.09
CA ASN A 875 -36.37 15.49 -12.65
C ASN A 875 -37.38 15.98 -11.60
N GLN A 876 -37.02 16.99 -10.80
CA GLN A 876 -37.96 17.67 -9.89
C GLN A 876 -38.84 18.72 -10.59
N LYS A 877 -38.66 18.93 -11.89
CA LYS A 877 -39.30 20.00 -12.68
C LYS A 877 -38.90 21.42 -12.24
N GLU A 878 -37.77 21.55 -11.55
CA GLU A 878 -37.17 22.84 -11.17
C GLU A 878 -36.30 23.36 -12.32
N TYR A 879 -36.95 23.71 -13.44
CA TYR A 879 -36.28 23.94 -14.72
C TYR A 879 -35.31 25.14 -14.71
N GLU A 880 -35.55 26.17 -13.91
CA GLU A 880 -34.66 27.34 -13.82
C GLU A 880 -33.33 26.99 -13.14
N LEU A 881 -33.36 26.19 -12.07
CA LEU A 881 -32.15 25.73 -11.39
C LEU A 881 -31.38 24.73 -12.26
N ALA A 882 -32.09 23.83 -12.93
CA ALA A 882 -31.47 22.92 -13.90
C ALA A 882 -30.77 23.68 -15.05
N LEU A 883 -31.43 24.72 -15.58
CA LEU A 883 -30.87 25.56 -16.63
C LEU A 883 -29.60 26.30 -16.18
N ALA A 884 -29.59 26.82 -14.95
CA ALA A 884 -28.43 27.48 -14.36
C ALA A 884 -27.25 26.51 -14.22
N ASP A 885 -27.48 25.31 -13.70
CA ASP A 885 -26.44 24.29 -13.51
C ASP A 885 -25.88 23.78 -14.84
N TYR A 886 -26.72 23.49 -15.84
CA TYR A 886 -26.22 23.10 -17.17
C TYR A 886 -25.44 24.23 -17.84
N THR A 887 -25.86 25.49 -17.67
CA THR A 887 -25.12 26.64 -18.19
C THR A 887 -23.77 26.77 -17.50
N LYS A 888 -23.72 26.58 -16.17
CA LYS A 888 -22.47 26.60 -15.43
C LYS A 888 -21.53 25.47 -15.87
N ALA A 889 -22.05 24.27 -16.06
CA ALA A 889 -21.28 23.14 -16.59
C ALA A 889 -20.67 23.45 -17.97
N ILE A 890 -21.42 24.15 -18.84
CA ILE A 890 -20.96 24.61 -20.15
C ILE A 890 -19.85 25.67 -20.04
N GLU A 891 -19.98 26.64 -19.14
CA GLU A 891 -18.95 27.67 -18.89
C GLU A 891 -17.62 27.07 -18.42
N LEU A 892 -17.68 26.01 -17.60
CA LEU A 892 -16.49 25.31 -17.10
C LEU A 892 -15.76 24.51 -18.20
N ASN A 893 -16.40 24.26 -19.34
CA ASN A 893 -15.82 23.71 -20.58
C ASN A 893 -14.90 22.48 -20.35
N SER A 894 -15.50 21.37 -19.90
CA SER A 894 -14.82 20.07 -19.73
C SER A 894 -14.91 19.18 -20.97
N GLY A 895 -14.18 18.06 -20.97
CA GLY A 895 -14.24 17.05 -22.04
C GLY A 895 -15.61 16.37 -22.22
N TYR A 896 -16.50 16.46 -21.22
CA TYR A 896 -17.86 15.86 -21.24
C TYR A 896 -18.97 16.90 -21.39
N VAL A 897 -18.63 18.14 -21.73
CA VAL A 897 -19.57 19.28 -21.85
C VAL A 897 -20.70 19.05 -22.87
N PHE A 898 -20.54 18.12 -23.79
CA PHE A 898 -21.59 17.71 -24.73
C PHE A 898 -22.87 17.26 -24.02
N SER A 899 -22.76 16.64 -22.84
CA SER A 899 -23.90 16.18 -22.03
C SER A 899 -24.71 17.35 -21.48
N ALA A 900 -24.04 18.39 -20.98
CA ALA A 900 -24.66 19.62 -20.50
C ALA A 900 -25.39 20.37 -21.63
N TYR A 901 -24.80 20.48 -22.83
CA TYR A 901 -25.49 21.00 -24.01
C TYR A 901 -26.73 20.19 -24.33
N PHE A 902 -26.62 18.86 -24.36
CA PHE A 902 -27.75 17.99 -24.67
C PHE A 902 -28.92 18.16 -23.68
N TYR A 903 -28.66 18.08 -22.37
CA TYR A 903 -29.72 18.22 -21.37
C TYR A 903 -30.33 19.63 -21.32
N ARG A 904 -29.53 20.68 -21.55
CA ARG A 904 -30.06 22.04 -21.70
C ARG A 904 -30.93 22.17 -22.95
N GLY A 905 -30.52 21.55 -24.06
CA GLY A 905 -31.32 21.45 -25.27
C GLY A 905 -32.67 20.77 -25.04
N ILE A 906 -32.71 19.69 -24.24
CA ILE A 906 -33.96 19.04 -23.82
C ILE A 906 -34.86 19.98 -23.02
N LEU A 907 -34.30 20.76 -22.08
CA LEU A 907 -35.09 21.76 -21.34
C LEU A 907 -35.68 22.82 -22.28
N TYR A 908 -34.89 23.34 -23.22
CA TYR A 908 -35.39 24.30 -24.21
C TYR A 908 -36.47 23.69 -25.10
N TYR A 909 -36.33 22.41 -25.48
CA TYR A 909 -37.35 21.68 -26.22
C TYR A 909 -38.67 21.57 -25.44
N LEU A 910 -38.62 21.20 -24.16
CA LEU A 910 -39.81 21.11 -23.29
C LEU A 910 -40.47 22.49 -23.08
N GLN A 911 -39.69 23.57 -23.07
CA GLN A 911 -40.17 24.95 -23.02
C GLN A 911 -40.62 25.50 -24.38
N GLN A 912 -40.63 24.69 -25.45
CA GLN A 912 -40.97 25.09 -26.83
C GLN A 912 -40.02 26.15 -27.43
N LYS A 913 -38.83 26.34 -26.86
CA LYS A 913 -37.76 27.22 -27.37
C LYS A 913 -36.91 26.49 -28.42
N TYR A 914 -37.54 26.11 -29.52
CA TYR A 914 -36.97 25.17 -30.50
C TYR A 914 -35.67 25.62 -31.15
N GLU A 915 -35.47 26.91 -31.41
CA GLU A 915 -34.23 27.41 -32.00
C GLU A 915 -33.02 27.27 -31.05
N LEU A 916 -33.23 27.51 -29.75
CA LEU A 916 -32.19 27.31 -28.73
C LEU A 916 -31.90 25.82 -28.53
N ALA A 917 -32.94 24.99 -28.49
CA ALA A 917 -32.80 23.54 -28.41
C ALA A 917 -31.97 23.00 -29.58
N LEU A 918 -32.27 23.45 -30.80
CA LEU A 918 -31.56 23.04 -32.00
C LEU A 918 -30.08 23.45 -31.96
N ALA A 919 -29.77 24.67 -31.51
CA ALA A 919 -28.40 25.15 -31.37
C ALA A 919 -27.59 24.27 -30.40
N ASP A 920 -28.18 23.92 -29.26
CA ASP A 920 -27.55 23.07 -28.24
C ASP A 920 -27.38 21.62 -28.72
N PHE A 921 -28.38 21.03 -29.38
CA PHE A 921 -28.25 19.70 -29.98
C PHE A 921 -27.17 19.65 -31.08
N ASN A 922 -27.10 20.68 -31.94
CA ASN A 922 -26.03 20.80 -32.93
C ASN A 922 -24.65 20.85 -32.28
N LYS A 923 -24.52 21.57 -31.17
CA LYS A 923 -23.26 21.67 -30.43
C LYS A 923 -22.89 20.35 -29.76
N ALA A 924 -23.85 19.66 -29.13
CA ALA A 924 -23.65 18.33 -28.55
C ALA A 924 -23.16 17.32 -29.59
N ILE A 925 -23.80 17.26 -30.77
CA ILE A 925 -23.41 16.38 -31.88
C ILE A 925 -22.02 16.73 -32.43
N LYS A 926 -21.70 18.02 -32.55
CA LYS A 926 -20.37 18.46 -33.02
C LYS A 926 -19.26 18.04 -32.05
N LEU A 927 -19.55 18.04 -30.75
CA LEU A 927 -18.61 17.64 -29.71
C LEU A 927 -18.49 16.12 -29.58
N ASN A 928 -19.60 15.39 -29.76
CA ASN A 928 -19.60 13.93 -29.77
C ASN A 928 -20.63 13.40 -30.78
N SER A 929 -20.13 12.98 -31.93
CA SER A 929 -20.95 12.53 -33.07
C SER A 929 -21.37 11.07 -33.01
N ASN A 930 -20.92 10.30 -32.02
CA ASN A 930 -21.14 8.85 -31.93
C ASN A 930 -22.22 8.48 -30.90
N VAL A 931 -23.14 9.40 -30.59
CA VAL A 931 -24.27 9.18 -29.68
C VAL A 931 -25.57 9.19 -30.49
N SER A 932 -26.17 8.02 -30.72
CA SER A 932 -27.39 7.85 -31.54
C SER A 932 -28.53 8.76 -31.05
N HIS A 933 -28.71 8.82 -29.73
CA HIS A 933 -29.77 9.58 -29.08
C HIS A 933 -29.76 11.09 -29.42
N PHE A 934 -28.60 11.68 -29.68
CA PHE A 934 -28.52 13.10 -30.06
C PHE A 934 -29.18 13.37 -31.41
N TYR A 935 -28.97 12.47 -32.38
CA TYR A 935 -29.60 12.57 -33.69
C TYR A 935 -31.09 12.27 -33.59
N PHE A 936 -31.49 11.26 -32.81
CA PHE A 936 -32.91 10.94 -32.62
C PHE A 936 -33.70 12.15 -32.10
N VAL A 937 -33.24 12.79 -31.02
CA VAL A 937 -33.94 13.94 -30.42
C VAL A 937 -33.95 15.15 -31.35
N ARG A 938 -32.86 15.39 -32.09
CA ARG A 938 -32.84 16.48 -33.10
C ARG A 938 -33.75 16.15 -34.30
N GLY A 939 -33.83 14.88 -34.69
CA GLY A 939 -34.75 14.36 -35.69
C GLY A 939 -36.21 14.60 -35.32
N GLU A 940 -36.60 14.32 -34.08
CA GLU A 940 -37.93 14.64 -33.55
C GLU A 940 -38.24 16.14 -33.64
N LEU A 941 -37.26 16.98 -33.28
CA LEU A 941 -37.42 18.43 -33.39
C LEU A 941 -37.61 18.88 -34.85
N TYR A 942 -36.84 18.33 -35.79
CA TYR A 942 -37.03 18.59 -37.21
C TYR A 942 -38.39 18.10 -37.74
N ARG A 943 -38.86 16.94 -37.27
CA ARG A 943 -40.18 16.40 -37.60
C ARG A 943 -41.30 17.33 -37.16
N LEU A 944 -41.23 17.86 -35.93
CA LEU A 944 -42.21 18.84 -35.42
C LEU A 944 -42.18 20.15 -36.21
N GLN A 945 -40.99 20.59 -36.65
CA GLN A 945 -40.83 21.73 -37.55
C GLN A 945 -41.22 21.42 -39.01
N LYS A 946 -41.72 20.20 -39.31
CA LYS A 946 -42.07 19.71 -40.66
C LYS A 946 -40.90 19.67 -41.65
N LYS A 947 -39.66 19.66 -41.15
CA LYS A 947 -38.43 19.52 -41.94
C LYS A 947 -38.10 18.03 -42.14
N TYR A 948 -38.96 17.34 -42.88
CA TYR A 948 -38.96 15.87 -42.94
C TYR A 948 -37.68 15.25 -43.51
N ASP A 949 -37.02 15.90 -44.48
CA ASP A 949 -35.77 15.38 -45.06
C ASP A 949 -34.62 15.40 -44.04
N LEU A 950 -34.55 16.44 -43.21
CA LEU A 950 -33.55 16.53 -42.13
C LEU A 950 -33.83 15.54 -41.02
N ALA A 951 -35.10 15.37 -40.63
CA ALA A 951 -35.51 14.37 -39.65
C ALA A 951 -35.13 12.94 -40.11
N LEU A 952 -35.38 12.63 -41.37
CA LEU A 952 -35.06 11.33 -41.96
C LEU A 952 -33.54 11.07 -42.01
N ALA A 953 -32.74 12.10 -42.32
CA ALA A 953 -31.28 12.00 -42.26
C ALA A 953 -30.79 11.73 -40.83
N ASP A 954 -31.35 12.42 -39.84
CA ASP A 954 -30.99 12.25 -38.43
C ASP A 954 -31.40 10.87 -37.88
N TYR A 955 -32.62 10.39 -38.14
CA TYR A 955 -33.00 9.03 -37.74
C TYR A 955 -32.11 7.98 -38.41
N SER A 956 -31.77 8.17 -39.69
CA SER A 956 -30.89 7.25 -40.39
C SER A 956 -29.48 7.23 -39.80
N LYS A 957 -28.96 8.39 -39.39
CA LYS A 957 -27.66 8.46 -38.71
C LYS A 957 -27.71 7.86 -37.32
N GLY A 958 -28.79 8.09 -36.57
CA GLY A 958 -29.05 7.46 -35.28
C GLY A 958 -29.02 5.94 -35.37
N ILE A 959 -29.71 5.37 -36.36
CA ILE A 959 -29.77 3.93 -36.65
C ILE A 959 -28.42 3.37 -37.10
N GLU A 960 -27.62 4.13 -37.87
CA GLU A 960 -26.26 3.72 -38.23
C GLU A 960 -25.37 3.56 -36.98
N ILE A 961 -25.56 4.42 -35.98
CA ILE A 961 -24.80 4.39 -34.72
C ILE A 961 -25.34 3.31 -33.77
N ASP A 962 -26.66 3.21 -33.62
CA ASP A 962 -27.34 2.18 -32.83
C ASP A 962 -28.37 1.42 -33.67
N PRO A 963 -27.98 0.26 -34.24
CA PRO A 963 -28.88 -0.54 -35.07
C PRO A 963 -30.03 -1.20 -34.32
N ASN A 964 -30.08 -1.11 -32.98
CA ASN A 964 -31.10 -1.75 -32.14
C ASN A 964 -32.11 -0.76 -31.54
N ASP A 965 -32.21 0.47 -32.06
CA ASP A 965 -33.20 1.46 -31.63
C ASP A 965 -34.54 1.28 -32.36
N ASP A 966 -35.48 0.56 -31.75
CA ASP A 966 -36.80 0.27 -32.34
C ASP A 966 -37.63 1.52 -32.60
N GLN A 967 -37.53 2.53 -31.73
CA GLN A 967 -38.26 3.78 -31.85
C GLN A 967 -37.78 4.59 -33.06
N ALA A 968 -36.46 4.64 -33.31
CA ALA A 968 -35.90 5.32 -34.47
C ALA A 968 -36.36 4.70 -35.81
N TYR A 969 -36.42 3.36 -35.90
CA TYR A 969 -37.00 2.69 -37.07
C TYR A 969 -38.48 3.03 -37.22
N TYR A 970 -39.27 2.97 -36.14
CA TYR A 970 -40.69 3.29 -36.19
C TYR A 970 -40.96 4.73 -36.65
N ASP A 971 -40.24 5.71 -36.12
CA ASP A 971 -40.42 7.13 -36.47
C ASP A 971 -39.97 7.44 -37.90
N ARG A 972 -38.90 6.81 -38.38
CA ARG A 972 -38.51 6.88 -39.80
C ARG A 972 -39.53 6.20 -40.71
N GLY A 973 -40.08 5.06 -40.30
CA GLY A 973 -41.18 4.37 -40.98
C GLY A 973 -42.42 5.25 -41.11
N ASN A 974 -42.79 5.99 -40.05
CA ASN A 974 -43.88 6.96 -40.08
C ASN A 974 -43.64 8.09 -41.10
N LEU A 975 -42.40 8.60 -41.19
CA LEU A 975 -42.03 9.58 -42.20
C LEU A 975 -42.13 9.01 -43.62
N TYR A 976 -41.65 7.80 -43.85
CA TYR A 976 -41.78 7.13 -45.15
C TYR A 976 -43.24 6.91 -45.54
N SER A 977 -44.08 6.52 -44.59
CA SER A 977 -45.52 6.34 -44.78
C SER A 977 -46.20 7.65 -45.21
N ASN A 978 -45.88 8.76 -44.53
CA ASN A 978 -46.38 10.10 -44.88
C ASN A 978 -45.92 10.57 -46.26
N GLN A 979 -44.72 10.18 -46.69
CA GLN A 979 -44.19 10.42 -48.04
C GLN A 979 -44.70 9.42 -49.09
N GLN A 980 -45.64 8.52 -48.74
CA GLN A 980 -46.18 7.46 -49.60
C GLN A 980 -45.12 6.44 -50.08
N LYS A 981 -43.98 6.35 -49.40
CA LYS A 981 -42.91 5.37 -49.65
C LYS A 981 -43.19 4.08 -48.87
N TYR A 982 -44.28 3.40 -49.20
CA TYR A 982 -44.85 2.33 -48.37
C TYR A 982 -43.92 1.13 -48.17
N GLU A 983 -43.12 0.74 -49.17
CA GLU A 983 -42.17 -0.38 -49.03
C GLU A 983 -41.07 -0.10 -48.01
N LEU A 984 -40.57 1.14 -47.97
CA LEU A 984 -39.57 1.55 -46.97
C LEU A 984 -40.19 1.64 -45.57
N ALA A 985 -41.41 2.14 -45.47
CA ALA A 985 -42.15 2.17 -44.20
C ALA A 985 -42.39 0.76 -43.64
N LEU A 986 -42.80 -0.19 -44.49
CA LEU A 986 -42.98 -1.60 -44.11
C LEU A 986 -41.67 -2.23 -43.61
N ALA A 987 -40.56 -1.98 -44.32
CA ALA A 987 -39.25 -2.49 -43.92
C ALA A 987 -38.84 -1.96 -42.52
N ASP A 988 -39.02 -0.67 -42.28
CA ASP A 988 -38.72 -0.03 -41.00
C ASP A 988 -39.65 -0.53 -39.87
N TYR A 989 -40.95 -0.66 -40.11
CA TYR A 989 -41.87 -1.24 -39.12
C TYR A 989 -41.55 -2.70 -38.80
N ASN A 990 -41.16 -3.49 -39.81
CA ASN A 990 -40.71 -4.87 -39.60
C ASN A 990 -39.47 -4.91 -38.70
N LYS A 991 -38.50 -4.03 -38.94
CA LYS A 991 -37.28 -3.99 -38.14
C LYS A 991 -37.54 -3.53 -36.70
N ALA A 992 -38.38 -2.52 -36.51
CA ALA A 992 -38.82 -2.09 -35.18
C ALA A 992 -39.48 -3.23 -34.39
N ILE A 993 -40.32 -4.04 -35.05
CA ILE A 993 -40.98 -5.21 -34.44
C ILE A 993 -40.00 -6.36 -34.17
N GLU A 994 -39.02 -6.59 -35.05
CA GLU A 994 -37.96 -7.59 -34.85
C GLU A 994 -37.14 -7.27 -33.60
N ILE A 995 -36.82 -5.99 -33.39
CA ILE A 995 -36.08 -5.50 -32.23
C ILE A 995 -36.96 -5.53 -30.97
N ASN A 996 -38.20 -5.03 -31.07
CA ASN A 996 -39.16 -4.97 -29.97
C ASN A 996 -40.50 -5.64 -30.35
N PRO A 997 -40.65 -6.95 -30.06
CA PRO A 997 -41.88 -7.68 -30.36
C PRO A 997 -43.13 -7.20 -29.64
N ASN A 998 -42.99 -6.34 -28.62
CA ASN A 998 -44.10 -5.76 -27.84
C ASN A 998 -44.40 -4.31 -28.24
N PHE A 999 -44.04 -3.90 -29.46
CA PHE A 999 -44.26 -2.53 -29.94
C PHE A 999 -45.63 -2.35 -30.62
N ALA A 1000 -46.70 -2.15 -29.82
CA ALA A 1000 -48.09 -2.07 -30.32
C ALA A 1000 -48.31 -1.06 -31.46
N MET A 1001 -47.69 0.13 -31.39
CA MET A 1001 -47.85 1.17 -32.41
C MET A 1001 -47.26 0.77 -33.77
N ALA A 1002 -46.15 0.04 -33.78
CA ALA A 1002 -45.54 -0.44 -35.01
C ALA A 1002 -46.43 -1.49 -35.71
N TYR A 1003 -47.02 -2.42 -34.94
CA TYR A 1003 -48.01 -3.36 -35.50
C TYR A 1003 -49.23 -2.63 -36.05
N TYR A 1004 -49.80 -1.68 -35.32
CA TYR A 1004 -50.97 -0.92 -35.78
C TYR A 1004 -50.70 -0.15 -37.08
N ASN A 1005 -49.59 0.60 -37.16
CA ASN A 1005 -49.26 1.37 -38.37
C ASN A 1005 -48.90 0.48 -39.56
N ARG A 1006 -48.28 -0.68 -39.33
CA ARG A 1006 -48.07 -1.69 -40.37
C ARG A 1006 -49.40 -2.30 -40.84
N GLY A 1007 -50.32 -2.55 -39.92
CA GLY A 1007 -51.69 -2.99 -40.20
C GLY A 1007 -52.46 -2.00 -41.07
N LEU A 1008 -52.35 -0.69 -40.80
CA LEU A 1008 -52.93 0.37 -41.64
C LEU A 1008 -52.40 0.32 -43.08
N LEU A 1009 -51.09 0.12 -43.26
CA LEU A 1009 -50.50 -0.03 -44.59
C LEU A 1009 -51.01 -1.29 -45.31
N TYR A 1010 -51.09 -2.42 -44.61
CA TYR A 1010 -51.66 -3.64 -45.19
C TYR A 1010 -53.13 -3.50 -45.56
N TYR A 1011 -53.92 -2.81 -44.74
CA TYR A 1011 -55.32 -2.52 -45.02
C TYR A 1011 -55.46 -1.69 -46.30
N ASN A 1012 -54.65 -0.63 -46.46
CA ASN A 1012 -54.63 0.21 -47.67
C ASN A 1012 -54.17 -0.56 -48.91
N GLN A 1013 -53.28 -1.54 -48.75
CA GLN A 1013 -52.86 -2.47 -49.81
C GLN A 1013 -53.85 -3.63 -50.05
N GLN A 1014 -55.02 -3.63 -49.39
CA GLN A 1014 -56.04 -4.70 -49.44
C GLN A 1014 -55.54 -6.08 -48.98
N LYS A 1015 -54.45 -6.14 -48.22
CA LYS A 1015 -53.91 -7.36 -47.60
C LYS A 1015 -54.59 -7.60 -46.25
N TYR A 1016 -55.88 -7.91 -46.30
CA TYR A 1016 -56.76 -7.94 -45.13
C TYR A 1016 -56.37 -8.94 -44.05
N ASP A 1017 -55.86 -10.13 -44.40
CA ASP A 1017 -55.43 -11.12 -43.41
C ASP A 1017 -54.24 -10.63 -42.58
N LEU A 1018 -53.28 -9.95 -43.22
CA LEU A 1018 -52.11 -9.37 -42.54
C LEU A 1018 -52.52 -8.18 -41.67
N ALA A 1019 -53.39 -7.31 -42.18
CA ALA A 1019 -53.92 -6.19 -41.40
C ALA A 1019 -54.68 -6.68 -40.15
N LEU A 1020 -55.49 -7.72 -40.29
CA LEU A 1020 -56.23 -8.32 -39.18
C LEU A 1020 -55.30 -8.90 -38.10
N SER A 1021 -54.25 -9.61 -38.53
CA SER A 1021 -53.22 -10.15 -37.65
C SER A 1021 -52.53 -9.02 -36.87
N ASP A 1022 -52.11 -7.97 -37.56
CA ASP A 1022 -51.38 -6.85 -36.98
C ASP A 1022 -52.24 -6.02 -36.02
N TYR A 1023 -53.49 -5.69 -36.38
CA TYR A 1023 -54.41 -5.03 -35.45
C TYR A 1023 -54.69 -5.87 -34.21
N SER A 1024 -54.84 -7.19 -34.38
CA SER A 1024 -55.06 -8.09 -33.24
C SER A 1024 -53.85 -8.17 -32.34
N LYS A 1025 -52.63 -8.19 -32.89
CA LYS A 1025 -51.41 -8.17 -32.10
C LYS A 1025 -51.20 -6.84 -31.38
N ALA A 1026 -51.51 -5.72 -32.03
CA ALA A 1026 -51.48 -4.40 -31.39
C ALA A 1026 -52.41 -4.30 -30.18
N ILE A 1027 -53.61 -4.89 -30.28
CA ILE A 1027 -54.60 -4.96 -29.19
C ILE A 1027 -54.16 -5.95 -28.09
N GLU A 1028 -53.58 -7.09 -28.45
CA GLU A 1028 -53.04 -8.06 -27.48
C GLU A 1028 -51.95 -7.40 -26.61
N ILE A 1029 -51.07 -6.63 -27.24
CA ILE A 1029 -49.98 -5.91 -26.57
C ILE A 1029 -50.53 -4.72 -25.77
N ASN A 1030 -51.43 -3.92 -26.35
CA ASN A 1030 -52.06 -2.79 -25.69
C ASN A 1030 -53.60 -2.87 -25.78
N PRO A 1031 -54.25 -3.49 -24.78
CA PRO A 1031 -55.70 -3.64 -24.74
C PRO A 1031 -56.49 -2.33 -24.68
N ASN A 1032 -55.83 -1.20 -24.40
CA ASN A 1032 -56.45 0.12 -24.32
C ASN A 1032 -56.33 0.93 -25.62
N TYR A 1033 -55.84 0.33 -26.71
CA TYR A 1033 -55.61 1.04 -27.97
C TYR A 1033 -56.90 1.18 -28.81
N ALA A 1034 -57.75 2.15 -28.45
CA ALA A 1034 -59.09 2.34 -29.03
C ALA A 1034 -59.12 2.40 -30.57
N TYR A 1035 -58.17 3.09 -31.21
CA TYR A 1035 -58.08 3.18 -32.67
C TYR A 1035 -57.93 1.82 -33.36
N ALA A 1036 -57.13 0.92 -32.79
CA ALA A 1036 -56.96 -0.42 -33.34
C ALA A 1036 -58.27 -1.24 -33.31
N TYR A 1037 -59.13 -1.04 -32.30
CA TYR A 1037 -60.45 -1.65 -32.26
C TYR A 1037 -61.39 -1.05 -33.33
N VAL A 1038 -61.39 0.28 -33.54
CA VAL A 1038 -62.21 0.90 -34.58
C VAL A 1038 -61.82 0.36 -35.96
N ASP A 1039 -60.53 0.35 -36.29
CA ASP A 1039 -60.07 -0.07 -37.62
C ASP A 1039 -60.19 -1.58 -37.85
N ARG A 1040 -60.01 -2.40 -36.81
CA ARG A 1040 -60.32 -3.84 -36.87
C ARG A 1040 -61.82 -4.08 -37.00
N GLY A 1041 -62.66 -3.27 -36.36
CA GLY A 1041 -64.11 -3.29 -36.52
C GLY A 1041 -64.55 -2.96 -37.95
N ILE A 1042 -63.94 -1.93 -38.56
CA ILE A 1042 -64.15 -1.60 -39.99
C ILE A 1042 -63.75 -2.78 -40.88
N LEU A 1043 -62.60 -3.38 -40.61
CA LEU A 1043 -62.13 -4.55 -41.36
C LEU A 1043 -63.08 -5.74 -41.21
N TYR A 1044 -63.55 -6.06 -40.00
CA TYR A 1044 -64.53 -7.11 -39.77
C TYR A 1044 -65.86 -6.85 -40.47
N LYS A 1045 -66.31 -5.58 -40.49
CA LYS A 1045 -67.50 -5.19 -41.25
C LYS A 1045 -67.32 -5.48 -42.75
N ASN A 1046 -66.18 -5.10 -43.33
CA ASN A 1046 -65.88 -5.36 -44.74
C ASN A 1046 -65.80 -6.86 -45.07
N LEU A 1047 -65.32 -7.67 -44.11
CA LEU A 1047 -65.31 -9.13 -44.19
C LEU A 1047 -66.66 -9.78 -43.83
N GLN A 1048 -67.72 -8.99 -43.64
CA GLN A 1048 -69.08 -9.42 -43.26
C GLN A 1048 -69.17 -10.17 -41.91
N LYS A 1049 -68.18 -9.99 -41.02
CA LYS A 1049 -68.15 -10.56 -39.67
C LYS A 1049 -68.78 -9.58 -38.67
N TYR A 1050 -70.09 -9.37 -38.81
CA TYR A 1050 -70.80 -8.29 -38.12
C TYR A 1050 -70.80 -8.37 -36.59
N ASP A 1051 -70.87 -9.56 -35.99
CA ASP A 1051 -70.84 -9.70 -34.52
C ASP A 1051 -69.48 -9.26 -33.94
N LEU A 1052 -68.39 -9.61 -34.62
CA LEU A 1052 -67.04 -9.20 -34.22
C LEU A 1052 -66.83 -7.69 -34.42
N ALA A 1053 -67.31 -7.13 -35.53
CA ALA A 1053 -67.28 -5.69 -35.78
C ALA A 1053 -68.03 -4.91 -34.69
N LEU A 1054 -69.22 -5.38 -34.30
CA LEU A 1054 -70.01 -4.76 -33.25
C LEU A 1054 -69.32 -4.83 -31.89
N SER A 1055 -68.71 -5.97 -31.57
CA SER A 1055 -67.91 -6.13 -30.34
C SER A 1055 -66.74 -5.14 -30.30
N ASP A 1056 -66.01 -5.01 -31.41
CA ASP A 1056 -64.86 -4.11 -31.50
C ASP A 1056 -65.28 -2.64 -31.38
N TYR A 1057 -66.37 -2.21 -32.03
CA TYR A 1057 -66.90 -0.86 -31.85
C TYR A 1057 -67.37 -0.58 -30.41
N ASN A 1058 -67.97 -1.57 -29.74
CA ASN A 1058 -68.34 -1.43 -28.33
C ASN A 1058 -67.12 -1.29 -27.42
N ASN A 1059 -66.07 -2.09 -27.64
CA ASN A 1059 -64.82 -1.98 -26.90
C ASN A 1059 -64.14 -0.63 -27.15
N ALA A 1060 -64.08 -0.16 -28.40
CA ALA A 1060 -63.54 1.16 -28.73
C ALA A 1060 -64.28 2.28 -27.98
N LEU A 1061 -65.62 2.22 -27.91
CA LEU A 1061 -66.44 3.21 -27.22
C LEU A 1061 -66.41 3.08 -25.70
N GLN A 1062 -66.12 1.90 -25.16
CA GLN A 1062 -65.83 1.74 -23.73
C GLN A 1062 -64.51 2.41 -23.35
N LEU A 1063 -63.49 2.32 -24.22
CA LEU A 1063 -62.19 2.94 -24.04
C LEU A 1063 -62.22 4.45 -24.30
N ASN A 1064 -62.94 4.88 -25.33
CA ASN A 1064 -63.14 6.28 -25.70
C ASN A 1064 -64.63 6.59 -25.97
N PRO A 1065 -65.40 6.98 -24.93
CA PRO A 1065 -66.82 7.26 -25.06
C PRO A 1065 -67.18 8.48 -25.93
N ASN A 1066 -66.19 9.29 -26.33
CA ASN A 1066 -66.35 10.50 -27.13
C ASN A 1066 -65.72 10.38 -28.53
N ASP A 1067 -65.69 9.16 -29.10
CA ASP A 1067 -65.21 8.94 -30.46
C ASP A 1067 -66.35 9.02 -31.49
N PRO A 1068 -66.46 10.11 -32.28
CA PRO A 1068 -67.53 10.27 -33.26
C PRO A 1068 -67.41 9.27 -34.42
N MET A 1069 -66.20 8.81 -34.76
CA MET A 1069 -65.96 7.85 -35.83
C MET A 1069 -66.40 6.45 -35.43
N ALA A 1070 -66.17 6.05 -34.17
CA ALA A 1070 -66.66 4.78 -33.65
C ALA A 1070 -68.20 4.71 -33.62
N TYR A 1071 -68.87 5.76 -33.13
CA TYR A 1071 -70.34 5.85 -33.19
C TYR A 1071 -70.85 5.85 -34.63
N TYR A 1072 -70.25 6.61 -35.53
CA TYR A 1072 -70.65 6.65 -36.94
C TYR A 1072 -70.56 5.27 -37.60
N ASN A 1073 -69.44 4.57 -37.42
CA ASN A 1073 -69.21 3.25 -38.01
C ASN A 1073 -70.12 2.17 -37.39
N ARG A 1074 -70.39 2.24 -36.08
CA ARG A 1074 -71.36 1.35 -35.43
C ARG A 1074 -72.79 1.64 -35.89
N GLY A 1075 -73.16 2.90 -36.08
CA GLY A 1075 -74.43 3.32 -36.67
C GLY A 1075 -74.60 2.77 -38.09
N ASN A 1076 -73.56 2.83 -38.92
CA ASN A 1076 -73.57 2.21 -40.24
C ASN A 1076 -73.76 0.70 -40.18
N LEU A 1077 -73.11 0.02 -39.23
CA LEU A 1077 -73.28 -1.42 -39.02
C LEU A 1077 -74.71 -1.76 -38.57
N TYR A 1078 -75.30 -0.98 -37.65
CA TYR A 1078 -76.70 -1.16 -37.24
C TYR A 1078 -77.67 -0.96 -38.40
N TYR A 1079 -77.40 -0.01 -39.28
CA TYR A 1079 -78.19 0.18 -40.49
C TYR A 1079 -78.15 -1.06 -41.40
N ASP A 1080 -76.97 -1.63 -41.63
CA ASP A 1080 -76.78 -2.85 -42.43
C ASP A 1080 -77.51 -4.06 -41.81
N LEU A 1081 -77.55 -4.12 -40.47
CA LEU A 1081 -78.31 -5.10 -39.69
C LEU A 1081 -79.82 -4.79 -39.57
N ARG A 1082 -80.32 -3.75 -40.25
CA ARG A 1082 -81.72 -3.26 -40.22
C ARG A 1082 -82.22 -2.83 -38.84
N LYS A 1083 -81.31 -2.49 -37.92
CA LYS A 1083 -81.60 -1.96 -36.57
C LYS A 1083 -81.66 -0.43 -36.61
N TYR A 1084 -82.66 0.11 -37.29
CA TYR A 1084 -82.71 1.53 -37.66
C TYR A 1084 -82.74 2.52 -36.49
N ASP A 1085 -83.42 2.19 -35.38
CA ASP A 1085 -83.47 3.07 -34.21
C ASP A 1085 -82.10 3.24 -33.55
N LEU A 1086 -81.31 2.15 -33.50
CA LEU A 1086 -79.95 2.18 -32.97
C LEU A 1086 -78.99 2.91 -33.92
N ALA A 1087 -79.14 2.73 -35.23
CA ALA A 1087 -78.36 3.48 -36.23
C ALA A 1087 -78.59 4.99 -36.10
N LEU A 1088 -79.85 5.41 -35.94
CA LEU A 1088 -80.23 6.81 -35.74
C LEU A 1088 -79.66 7.38 -34.44
N SER A 1089 -79.70 6.61 -33.35
CA SER A 1089 -79.13 7.00 -32.07
C SER A 1089 -77.61 7.22 -32.17
N ASP A 1090 -76.89 6.28 -32.77
CA ASP A 1090 -75.44 6.34 -32.92
C ASP A 1090 -75.00 7.47 -33.86
N TRP A 1091 -75.67 7.69 -35.00
CA TRP A 1091 -75.36 8.84 -35.86
C TRP A 1091 -75.65 10.17 -35.18
N SER A 1092 -76.73 10.25 -34.39
CA SER A 1092 -77.00 11.47 -33.60
C SER A 1092 -75.93 11.71 -32.56
N LYS A 1093 -75.45 10.66 -31.89
CA LYS A 1093 -74.36 10.79 -30.91
C LYS A 1093 -73.04 11.21 -31.57
N ALA A 1094 -72.73 10.70 -32.76
CA ALA A 1094 -71.56 11.11 -33.54
C ALA A 1094 -71.62 12.62 -33.88
N ILE A 1095 -72.80 13.12 -34.23
CA ILE A 1095 -73.06 14.54 -34.51
C ILE A 1095 -72.95 15.39 -33.24
N ASP A 1096 -73.52 14.93 -32.12
CA ASP A 1096 -73.44 15.65 -30.84
C ASP A 1096 -71.99 15.84 -30.38
N ILE A 1097 -71.14 14.84 -30.64
CA ILE A 1097 -69.71 14.88 -30.33
C ILE A 1097 -68.95 15.74 -31.34
N ASN A 1098 -69.25 15.60 -32.64
CA ASN A 1098 -68.65 16.41 -33.70
C ASN A 1098 -69.73 16.98 -34.64
N PRO A 1099 -70.16 18.23 -34.42
CA PRO A 1099 -71.15 18.90 -35.26
C PRO A 1099 -70.72 19.11 -36.72
N ASN A 1100 -69.44 18.93 -37.05
CA ASN A 1100 -68.92 19.04 -38.42
C ASN A 1100 -68.79 17.66 -39.12
N TYR A 1101 -69.49 16.63 -38.65
CA TYR A 1101 -69.41 15.28 -39.21
C TYR A 1101 -70.44 15.06 -40.34
N ALA A 1102 -70.20 15.66 -41.52
CA ALA A 1102 -71.13 15.68 -42.67
C ALA A 1102 -71.69 14.29 -43.05
N MET A 1103 -70.88 13.24 -42.93
CA MET A 1103 -71.29 11.86 -43.27
C MET A 1103 -72.38 11.31 -42.35
N ALA A 1104 -72.38 11.67 -41.07
CA ALA A 1104 -73.41 11.24 -40.11
C ALA A 1104 -74.73 11.96 -40.38
N TYR A 1105 -74.70 13.26 -40.67
CA TYR A 1105 -75.88 14.02 -41.10
C TYR A 1105 -76.48 13.41 -42.37
N TYR A 1106 -75.66 13.14 -43.38
CA TYR A 1106 -76.14 12.53 -44.63
C TYR A 1106 -76.79 11.15 -44.39
N ASN A 1107 -76.17 10.27 -43.61
CA ASN A 1107 -76.71 8.93 -43.35
C ASN A 1107 -78.01 8.97 -42.51
N ARG A 1108 -78.11 9.90 -41.55
CA ARG A 1108 -79.35 10.11 -40.78
C ARG A 1108 -80.46 10.72 -41.64
N GLY A 1109 -80.13 11.67 -42.52
CA GLY A 1109 -81.03 12.25 -43.51
C GLY A 1109 -81.58 11.20 -44.49
N LEU A 1110 -80.73 10.28 -44.97
CA LEU A 1110 -81.15 9.12 -45.77
C LEU A 1110 -82.19 8.26 -45.05
N LEU A 1111 -81.96 7.97 -43.77
CA LEU A 1111 -82.90 7.17 -43.00
C LEU A 1111 -84.23 7.92 -42.75
N TYR A 1112 -84.19 9.22 -42.46
CA TYR A 1112 -85.41 10.04 -42.34
C TYR A 1112 -86.20 10.11 -43.64
N HIS A 1113 -85.52 10.22 -44.78
CA HIS A 1113 -86.15 10.17 -46.09
C HIS A 1113 -86.88 8.83 -46.30
N ASN A 1114 -86.24 7.70 -45.98
CA ASN A 1114 -86.86 6.38 -46.07
C ASN A 1114 -88.07 6.21 -45.12
N GLN A 1115 -88.07 6.91 -43.99
CA GLN A 1115 -89.19 6.97 -43.04
C GLN A 1115 -90.26 8.01 -43.42
N GLN A 1116 -90.14 8.67 -44.57
CA GLN A 1116 -91.02 9.74 -45.05
C GLN A 1116 -91.06 10.98 -44.13
N LYS A 1117 -90.05 11.16 -43.27
CA LYS A 1117 -89.88 12.34 -42.41
C LYS A 1117 -89.12 13.43 -43.17
N TYR A 1118 -89.74 13.98 -44.21
CA TYR A 1118 -89.07 14.83 -45.19
C TYR A 1118 -88.44 16.10 -44.61
N GLU A 1119 -89.09 16.78 -43.66
CA GLU A 1119 -88.54 17.98 -43.01
C GLU A 1119 -87.19 17.72 -42.31
N LEU A 1120 -87.10 16.62 -41.56
CA LEU A 1120 -85.88 16.23 -40.87
C LEU A 1120 -84.79 15.80 -41.86
N ALA A 1121 -85.17 15.11 -42.95
CA ALA A 1121 -84.24 14.75 -44.01
C ALA A 1121 -83.66 15.98 -44.72
N LEU A 1122 -84.49 16.98 -45.05
CA LEU A 1122 -84.05 18.24 -45.67
C LEU A 1122 -83.09 19.01 -44.76
N ALA A 1123 -83.37 19.07 -43.46
CA ALA A 1123 -82.50 19.71 -42.48
C ALA A 1123 -81.13 19.01 -42.39
N ASP A 1124 -81.12 17.67 -42.30
CA ASP A 1124 -79.87 16.89 -42.23
C ASP A 1124 -79.05 16.96 -43.53
N TYR A 1125 -79.68 16.89 -44.71
CA TYR A 1125 -78.95 17.08 -45.96
C TYR A 1125 -78.40 18.50 -46.10
N THR A 1126 -79.12 19.51 -45.62
CA THR A 1126 -78.63 20.90 -45.63
C THR A 1126 -77.39 21.04 -44.74
N ASN A 1127 -77.42 20.53 -43.51
CA ASN A 1127 -76.23 20.52 -42.64
C ASN A 1127 -75.06 19.76 -43.30
N ALA A 1128 -75.29 18.60 -43.91
CA ALA A 1128 -74.24 17.86 -44.60
C ALA A 1128 -73.60 18.65 -45.76
N ILE A 1129 -74.38 19.45 -46.48
CA ILE A 1129 -73.94 20.32 -47.57
C ILE A 1129 -73.21 21.56 -47.04
N ASP A 1130 -73.71 22.18 -45.98
CA ASP A 1130 -73.09 23.37 -45.38
C ASP A 1130 -71.68 23.02 -44.85
N ILE A 1131 -71.53 21.81 -44.30
CA ILE A 1131 -70.24 21.28 -43.86
C ILE A 1131 -69.36 20.86 -45.05
N ASN A 1132 -69.94 20.20 -46.07
CA ASN A 1132 -69.22 19.79 -47.29
C ASN A 1132 -69.96 20.22 -48.56
N PRO A 1133 -69.65 21.42 -49.10
CA PRO A 1133 -70.31 21.95 -50.29
C PRO A 1133 -70.09 21.14 -51.58
N ASN A 1134 -69.19 20.16 -51.56
CA ASN A 1134 -68.92 19.27 -52.69
C ASN A 1134 -69.62 17.90 -52.53
N TYR A 1135 -70.54 17.75 -51.57
CA TYR A 1135 -71.19 16.47 -51.29
C TYR A 1135 -72.33 16.17 -52.27
N ALA A 1136 -71.97 15.70 -53.47
CA ALA A 1136 -72.90 15.42 -54.58
C ALA A 1136 -74.12 14.59 -54.20
N ASN A 1137 -73.94 13.52 -53.40
CA ASN A 1137 -75.03 12.65 -52.96
C ASN A 1137 -76.06 13.39 -52.09
N ALA A 1138 -75.61 14.31 -51.23
CA ALA A 1138 -76.48 15.08 -50.35
C ALA A 1138 -77.35 16.04 -51.18
N TYR A 1139 -76.77 16.73 -52.18
CA TYR A 1139 -77.53 17.54 -53.14
C TYR A 1139 -78.55 16.70 -53.91
N ASN A 1140 -78.14 15.55 -54.44
CA ASN A 1140 -79.05 14.68 -55.20
C ASN A 1140 -80.26 14.26 -54.36
N ASN A 1141 -80.02 13.80 -53.13
CA ASN A 1141 -81.09 13.29 -52.27
C ASN A 1141 -81.96 14.40 -51.68
N ARG A 1142 -81.41 15.59 -51.41
CA ARG A 1142 -82.20 16.77 -51.05
C ARG A 1142 -83.09 17.23 -52.21
N GLY A 1143 -82.55 17.21 -53.44
CA GLY A 1143 -83.31 17.46 -54.66
C GLY A 1143 -84.46 16.47 -54.88
N VAL A 1144 -84.25 15.18 -54.60
CA VAL A 1144 -85.33 14.17 -54.63
C VAL A 1144 -86.44 14.52 -53.61
N VAL A 1145 -86.06 14.87 -52.37
CA VAL A 1145 -87.05 15.22 -51.34
C VAL A 1145 -87.83 16.48 -51.72
N TYR A 1146 -87.18 17.52 -52.25
CA TYR A 1146 -87.87 18.71 -52.76
C TYR A 1146 -88.83 18.39 -53.91
N ALA A 1147 -88.49 17.45 -54.79
CA ALA A 1147 -89.40 17.02 -55.86
C ALA A 1147 -90.64 16.31 -55.28
N LEU A 1148 -90.47 15.50 -54.23
CA LEU A 1148 -91.56 14.81 -53.55
C LEU A 1148 -92.47 15.77 -52.77
N THR A 1149 -91.93 16.86 -52.20
CA THR A 1149 -92.70 17.93 -51.55
C THR A 1149 -93.24 18.99 -52.52
N ARG A 1150 -93.04 18.79 -53.83
CA ARG A 1150 -93.45 19.69 -54.93
C ARG A 1150 -92.78 21.07 -54.94
N GLU A 1151 -91.63 21.22 -54.30
CA GLU A 1151 -90.77 22.40 -54.37
C GLU A 1151 -89.83 22.35 -55.60
N PHE A 1152 -90.43 22.23 -56.78
CA PHE A 1152 -89.71 21.95 -58.02
C PHE A 1152 -88.54 22.90 -58.36
N PRO A 1153 -88.61 24.22 -58.12
CA PRO A 1153 -87.45 25.10 -58.36
C PRO A 1153 -86.22 24.75 -57.52
N LYS A 1154 -86.41 24.41 -56.24
CA LYS A 1154 -85.32 23.98 -55.35
C LYS A 1154 -84.81 22.60 -55.74
N ALA A 1155 -85.72 21.70 -56.10
CA ALA A 1155 -85.40 20.36 -56.57
C ALA A 1155 -84.50 20.39 -57.82
N LEU A 1156 -84.82 21.25 -58.79
CA LEU A 1156 -84.07 21.40 -60.03
C LEU A 1156 -82.66 21.94 -59.75
N ALA A 1157 -82.54 22.98 -58.91
CA ALA A 1157 -81.25 23.58 -58.55
C ALA A 1157 -80.31 22.56 -57.88
N ASP A 1158 -80.82 21.79 -56.92
CA ASP A 1158 -80.04 20.75 -56.24
C ASP A 1158 -79.66 19.59 -57.18
N ALA A 1159 -80.54 19.18 -58.09
CA ALA A 1159 -80.26 18.13 -59.06
C ALA A 1159 -79.22 18.57 -60.11
N GLU A 1160 -79.27 19.82 -60.57
CA GLU A 1160 -78.26 20.42 -61.45
C GLU A 1160 -76.90 20.51 -60.75
N LYS A 1161 -76.87 20.93 -59.47
CA LYS A 1161 -75.64 20.98 -58.69
C LYS A 1161 -75.05 19.59 -58.44
N ALA A 1162 -75.88 18.61 -58.08
CA ALA A 1162 -75.46 17.23 -57.94
C ALA A 1162 -74.86 16.67 -59.24
N SER A 1163 -75.52 16.94 -60.37
CA SER A 1163 -75.04 16.52 -61.69
C SER A 1163 -73.67 17.13 -62.03
N GLU A 1164 -73.45 18.41 -61.73
CA GLU A 1164 -72.15 19.06 -61.91
C GLU A 1164 -71.06 18.38 -61.07
N LEU A 1165 -71.34 18.19 -59.78
CA LEU A 1165 -70.39 17.60 -58.83
C LEU A 1165 -70.07 16.14 -59.18
N TYR A 1166 -71.05 15.32 -59.56
CA TYR A 1166 -70.80 13.95 -59.99
C TYR A 1166 -69.89 13.88 -61.23
N ARG A 1167 -70.05 14.81 -62.18
CA ARG A 1167 -69.16 14.88 -63.35
C ARG A 1167 -67.74 15.26 -62.94
N GLN A 1168 -67.58 16.23 -62.04
CA GLN A 1168 -66.27 16.61 -61.49
C GLN A 1168 -65.61 15.45 -60.71
N GLN A 1169 -66.42 14.61 -60.07
CA GLN A 1169 -65.98 13.44 -59.32
C GLN A 1169 -65.78 12.19 -60.18
N GLY A 1170 -66.07 12.24 -61.49
CA GLY A 1170 -66.02 11.07 -62.38
C GLY A 1170 -67.07 9.99 -62.08
N ASN A 1171 -68.11 10.30 -61.31
CA ASN A 1171 -69.18 9.36 -60.96
C ASN A 1171 -70.27 9.36 -62.05
N GLU A 1172 -70.04 8.57 -63.09
CA GLU A 1172 -70.95 8.48 -64.24
C GLU A 1172 -72.35 7.99 -63.85
N ALA A 1173 -72.46 7.01 -62.94
CA ALA A 1173 -73.75 6.51 -62.48
C ALA A 1173 -74.56 7.58 -61.74
N GLY A 1174 -73.92 8.33 -60.84
CA GLY A 1174 -74.54 9.47 -60.15
C GLY A 1174 -74.93 10.59 -61.10
N TYR A 1175 -74.09 10.90 -62.09
CA TYR A 1175 -74.38 11.88 -63.13
C TYR A 1175 -75.67 11.51 -63.90
N GLN A 1176 -75.79 10.26 -64.36
CA GLN A 1176 -76.98 9.78 -65.05
C GLN A 1176 -78.24 9.81 -64.15
N GLN A 1177 -78.09 9.47 -62.87
CA GLN A 1177 -79.18 9.54 -61.90
C GLN A 1177 -79.70 10.98 -61.71
N ALA A 1178 -78.79 11.94 -61.58
CA ALA A 1178 -79.14 13.36 -61.46
C ALA A 1178 -79.81 13.90 -62.74
N GLN A 1179 -79.32 13.52 -63.93
CA GLN A 1179 -79.93 13.89 -65.21
C GLN A 1179 -81.37 13.35 -65.35
N LYS A 1180 -81.61 12.11 -64.92
CA LYS A 1180 -82.95 11.53 -64.89
C LYS A 1180 -83.88 12.33 -63.96
N LEU A 1181 -83.40 12.68 -62.76
CA LEU A 1181 -84.16 13.51 -61.82
C LEU A 1181 -84.49 14.88 -62.42
N ILE A 1182 -83.53 15.56 -63.07
CA ILE A 1182 -83.74 16.84 -63.78
C ILE A 1182 -84.86 16.71 -64.82
N SER A 1183 -84.81 15.66 -65.65
CA SER A 1183 -85.80 15.44 -66.71
C SER A 1183 -87.22 15.24 -66.15
N MET A 1184 -87.35 14.49 -65.05
CA MET A 1184 -88.63 14.26 -64.37
C MET A 1184 -89.18 15.54 -63.77
N ILE A 1185 -88.33 16.34 -63.09
CA ILE A 1185 -88.73 17.62 -62.48
C ILE A 1185 -89.22 18.59 -63.56
N ARG A 1186 -88.48 18.74 -64.67
CA ARG A 1186 -88.87 19.63 -65.79
C ARG A 1186 -90.20 19.21 -66.42
N GLN A 1187 -90.46 17.90 -66.54
CA GLN A 1187 -91.73 17.39 -67.05
C GLN A 1187 -92.90 17.73 -66.12
N GLU A 1188 -92.75 17.57 -64.81
CA GLU A 1188 -93.81 17.92 -63.84
C GLU A 1188 -94.02 19.44 -63.73
N MET A 1189 -92.96 20.25 -63.85
CA MET A 1189 -93.07 21.71 -63.93
C MET A 1189 -93.83 22.20 -65.18
N SER A 1190 -93.86 21.42 -66.26
CA SER A 1190 -94.61 21.75 -67.48
C SER A 1190 -96.09 21.36 -67.45
N LYS A 1191 -96.52 20.59 -66.43
CA LYS A 1191 -97.92 20.13 -66.24
C LYS A 1191 -98.73 21.00 -65.28
N ASN A 1192 -98.06 21.85 -64.49
CA ASN A 1192 -98.66 22.90 -63.66
C ASN A 1192 -98.47 24.25 -64.36
#